data_AF-A0A507B7D7-F1
#
_entry.id   AF-A0A507B7D7-F1
#
_cell.length_a   1.000
_cell.length_b   1.000
_cell.length_c   1.000
_cell.angle_alpha   90.00
_cell.angle_beta   90.00
_cell.angle_gamma   90.00
#
_symmetry.space_group_name_H-M   'P 1'
#
loop_
_entity.id
_entity.type
_entity.pdbx_description
1 polymer ?
#
loop_
_entity_poly.entity_id
_entity_poly.type
_entity_poly.pdbx_seq_one_letter_code
_entity_poly.pdbx_strand_id
1 'polypeptide(L)'
;MRAQRTVTVLANGHFFGESHRASHFNLGASARWAAVQLEARRAFSGSSKLGAANAAQAALKAAQDAAANLTAEAVAANMSPEEAHRLSRVRNIGIAAHIDSGKTTCTERVLFYTGRIKAIHEVRGRDSVGAKMDSMELERERGITIQSAATFADWKKKENGKDETYHINLIDTPGHIDFTIEVERALRVLDGAVMILCAVSGVQSQTITVDRQMKRYDVPRISFVNKMDRMGANPWKAVEQINTKLKIPAAALQVPIGSEKEFEGVVDLINMKAIRNDGQRGVIIKVSDDIPADLQELCEEKRQELIEKLADVDDEIAEIFLDEQTPTPEQIKAAIRRATIARKFTPVLMGTALADKCIQPMLDAVCDYLPNPAEVDNMALDRSKGEQPVQLIPYNSLPFVGLAFKLEENPYGQLTYIRVYQGTLKKGTYLYNSRTGKKIRIPRIVRMHSNEMEDVAEIGAGEICAVFGVDCASGDTFTDGQLPYSMSSMYVPDAVMSLSIKPKRSSDADAFSKAMNRFQREDPTFRLHVDEESEETIISGMGELHLDIYIERLRREYKCDCETGQPRVAYRETITRRADYDFLLKRQSGGPGDFARVMGWIEPNPEDSEKNHFETQVVGGTIPDKFLSACGKGFELACEKGPLLGHRVIGASMVVNDGATHVTDSSDYAFSLATQMAFRKAFDDAGGVVLEPLMKTTITAPNEFQGNILMLMNKRGTIVDTEIGPDDFTLIADCSLNAMFGFSSHLRAATQGKGEFGMEFSHYAPAPMQLQKELVAKYQKELEAKRTK
;
A
#
# COMPACT_ATOMS: atom_id res chain seq x y z
N MET A 1 5.01 9.27 -46.08
CA MET A 1 5.57 8.23 -46.97
C MET A 1 5.34 6.87 -46.34
N ARG A 2 4.32 6.16 -46.80
CA ARG A 2 4.04 4.76 -46.43
C ARG A 2 4.90 3.86 -47.32
N ALA A 3 5.53 2.85 -46.74
CA ALA A 3 5.99 1.69 -47.51
C ALA A 3 5.83 0.43 -46.65
N GLN A 4 4.79 -0.32 -46.98
CA GLN A 4 4.59 -1.71 -46.59
C GLN A 4 5.78 -2.56 -47.06
N ARG A 5 6.26 -3.49 -46.22
CA ARG A 5 6.98 -4.66 -46.71
C ARG A 5 6.46 -5.92 -46.03
N THR A 6 5.82 -6.70 -46.89
CA THR A 6 5.34 -8.07 -46.80
C THR A 6 6.42 -9.03 -46.28
N VAL A 7 6.07 -9.87 -45.32
CA VAL A 7 6.85 -11.04 -44.91
C VAL A 7 6.43 -12.21 -45.81
N THR A 8 7.35 -12.69 -46.64
CA THR A 8 7.18 -13.94 -47.40
C THR A 8 7.94 -15.03 -46.68
N VAL A 9 7.22 -16.05 -46.21
CA VAL A 9 7.81 -17.27 -45.66
C VAL A 9 8.24 -18.14 -46.84
N LEU A 10 9.53 -18.48 -46.91
CA LEU A 10 10.00 -19.60 -47.72
C LEU A 10 10.91 -20.50 -46.90
N ALA A 11 10.61 -21.79 -47.02
CA ALA A 11 11.20 -22.91 -46.33
C ALA A 11 12.58 -23.28 -46.90
N ASN A 12 13.33 -24.00 -46.07
CA ASN A 12 14.49 -24.84 -46.39
C ASN A 12 15.85 -24.14 -46.42
N GLY A 13 16.72 -24.56 -45.48
CA GLY A 13 18.09 -24.08 -45.34
C GLY A 13 19.10 -24.76 -46.26
N HIS A 14 20.20 -24.06 -46.53
CA HIS A 14 21.59 -24.53 -46.44
C HIS A 14 22.57 -23.38 -46.78
N PHE A 15 23.78 -23.46 -46.23
CA PHE A 15 24.86 -22.44 -46.15
C PHE A 15 25.81 -22.38 -47.36
N PHE A 16 26.43 -21.21 -47.56
CA PHE A 16 27.82 -20.94 -48.01
C PHE A 16 28.20 -19.56 -47.41
N GLY A 17 29.39 -19.21 -46.88
CA GLY A 17 30.74 -19.78 -46.87
C GLY A 17 31.71 -18.85 -47.61
N GLU A 18 32.51 -18.01 -46.91
CA GLU A 18 33.75 -17.44 -47.46
C GLU A 18 34.73 -16.91 -46.38
N SER A 19 36.02 -16.93 -46.71
CA SER A 19 37.21 -16.99 -45.84
C SER A 19 38.28 -15.94 -46.18
N HIS A 20 39.26 -15.72 -45.26
CA HIS A 20 40.71 -15.35 -45.42
C HIS A 20 41.13 -14.27 -44.40
N ARG A 21 42.36 -14.11 -43.88
CA ARG A 21 43.75 -14.69 -43.87
C ARG A 21 44.45 -13.94 -42.68
N ALA A 22 45.54 -14.34 -41.99
CA ALA A 22 46.94 -14.62 -42.39
C ALA A 22 47.73 -14.96 -41.07
N SER A 23 48.51 -16.05 -40.97
CA SER A 23 50.01 -16.18 -40.99
C SER A 23 50.80 -15.22 -40.07
N HIS A 24 51.91 -15.51 -39.37
CA HIS A 24 52.80 -16.65 -39.06
C HIS A 24 53.95 -16.03 -38.20
N PHE A 25 54.58 -16.72 -37.24
CA PHE A 25 56.05 -16.81 -37.06
C PHE A 25 56.42 -17.74 -35.89
N ASN A 26 57.63 -18.29 -35.96
CA ASN A 26 58.07 -19.60 -35.43
C ASN A 26 59.42 -19.47 -34.68
N LEU A 27 59.74 -20.40 -33.75
CA LEU A 27 61.06 -20.86 -33.18
C LEU A 27 60.82 -21.41 -31.74
N GLY A 28 60.86 -22.71 -31.44
CA GLY A 28 62.02 -23.59 -31.12
C GLY A 28 62.44 -23.45 -29.63
N ALA A 29 62.55 -24.46 -28.72
CA ALA A 29 62.72 -25.90 -28.82
C ALA A 29 62.38 -26.67 -27.50
N SER A 30 62.19 -28.00 -27.64
CA SER A 30 62.49 -29.15 -26.74
C SER A 30 61.54 -29.64 -25.60
N ALA A 31 60.95 -30.84 -25.87
CA ALA A 31 60.77 -32.06 -25.04
C ALA A 31 59.94 -31.99 -23.73
N ARG A 32 58.99 -32.87 -23.40
CA ARG A 32 58.39 -34.15 -23.89
C ARG A 32 56.94 -34.14 -23.33
N TRP A 33 55.93 -34.81 -23.89
CA TRP A 33 55.66 -36.24 -23.79
C TRP A 33 54.64 -36.63 -24.88
N ALA A 34 54.79 -37.85 -25.41
CA ALA A 34 54.21 -38.32 -26.65
C ALA A 34 52.69 -38.58 -26.59
N ALA A 35 52.01 -38.11 -27.64
CA ALA A 35 50.71 -38.60 -28.09
C ALA A 35 50.90 -39.84 -28.98
N VAL A 36 49.88 -40.70 -29.01
CA VAL A 36 49.62 -41.58 -30.16
C VAL A 36 48.26 -41.19 -30.72
N GLN A 37 48.29 -40.63 -31.93
CA GLN A 37 47.15 -40.44 -32.82
C GLN A 37 46.65 -41.80 -33.33
N LEU A 38 45.36 -41.92 -33.66
CA LEU A 38 45.01 -42.22 -35.05
C LEU A 38 43.57 -41.82 -35.39
N GLU A 39 43.45 -41.33 -36.62
CA GLU A 39 42.30 -40.71 -37.23
C GLU A 39 41.17 -41.66 -37.61
N ALA A 40 40.01 -41.02 -37.76
CA ALA A 40 38.76 -41.49 -38.28
C ALA A 40 38.84 -42.21 -39.65
N ARG A 41 38.00 -43.25 -39.78
CA ARG A 41 37.22 -43.52 -41.00
C ARG A 41 35.76 -43.69 -40.63
N ARG A 42 34.90 -42.98 -41.37
CA ARG A 42 33.44 -42.95 -41.23
C ARG A 42 32.81 -44.33 -41.46
N ALA A 43 31.87 -44.70 -40.60
CA ALA A 43 30.75 -45.57 -40.95
C ALA A 43 29.47 -44.99 -40.33
N PHE A 44 28.42 -44.92 -41.14
CA PHE A 44 27.08 -44.49 -40.78
C PHE A 44 26.50 -45.36 -39.64
N SER A 45 25.96 -44.72 -38.60
CA SER A 45 24.75 -45.22 -37.95
C SER A 45 23.86 -44.02 -37.61
N GLY A 46 22.68 -44.00 -38.23
CA GLY A 46 21.61 -43.08 -37.89
C GLY A 46 20.98 -43.45 -36.55
N SER A 47 20.18 -42.51 -36.03
CA SER A 47 19.33 -42.65 -34.84
C SER A 47 20.04 -42.56 -33.47
N SER A 48 20.16 -41.34 -32.92
CA SER A 48 20.06 -41.13 -31.46
C SER A 48 19.84 -39.66 -31.01
N LYS A 49 19.94 -38.66 -31.89
CA LYS A 49 19.82 -37.24 -31.45
C LYS A 49 18.40 -36.76 -31.13
N LEU A 50 17.35 -37.43 -31.62
CA LEU A 50 15.95 -37.11 -31.25
C LEU A 50 15.51 -37.73 -29.91
N GLY A 51 16.13 -38.84 -29.50
CA GLY A 51 15.84 -39.50 -28.22
C GLY A 51 16.39 -38.76 -27.01
N ALA A 52 17.58 -38.16 -27.13
CA ALA A 52 18.22 -37.44 -26.02
C ALA A 52 17.52 -36.11 -25.68
N ALA A 53 16.99 -35.39 -26.69
CA ALA A 53 16.21 -34.17 -26.47
C ALA A 53 14.85 -34.47 -25.84
N ASN A 54 14.16 -35.53 -26.30
CA ASN A 54 12.90 -35.97 -25.71
C ASN A 54 13.08 -36.58 -24.31
N ALA A 55 14.18 -37.29 -24.06
CA ALA A 55 14.49 -37.83 -22.73
C ALA A 55 14.86 -36.71 -21.73
N ALA A 56 15.61 -35.69 -22.15
CA ALA A 56 15.91 -34.53 -21.32
C ALA A 56 14.66 -33.70 -21.02
N GLN A 57 13.77 -33.54 -22.00
CA GLN A 57 12.51 -32.80 -21.85
C GLN A 57 11.47 -33.60 -21.05
N ALA A 58 11.46 -34.93 -21.19
CA ALA A 58 10.65 -35.82 -20.36
C ALA A 58 11.22 -35.94 -18.93
N ALA A 59 12.54 -35.89 -18.75
CA ALA A 59 13.17 -35.85 -17.43
C ALA A 59 12.94 -34.51 -16.73
N LEU A 60 12.96 -33.40 -17.49
CA LEU A 60 12.58 -32.08 -16.98
C LEU A 60 11.10 -32.05 -16.59
N LYS A 61 10.22 -32.60 -17.44
CA LYS A 61 8.79 -32.71 -17.15
C LYS A 61 8.51 -33.65 -15.98
N ALA A 62 9.22 -34.77 -15.87
CA ALA A 62 9.14 -35.69 -14.74
C ALA A 62 9.72 -35.09 -13.45
N ALA A 63 10.75 -34.25 -13.54
CA ALA A 63 11.28 -33.51 -12.39
C ALA A 63 10.32 -32.38 -11.96
N GLN A 64 9.64 -31.73 -12.91
CA GLN A 64 8.57 -30.76 -12.66
C GLN A 64 7.32 -31.43 -12.06
N ASP A 65 6.94 -32.60 -12.56
CA ASP A 65 5.83 -33.42 -12.06
C ASP A 65 6.17 -34.04 -10.69
N ALA A 66 7.44 -34.38 -10.43
CA ALA A 66 7.92 -34.84 -9.13
C ALA A 66 8.01 -33.71 -8.10
N ALA A 67 8.45 -32.51 -8.51
CA ALA A 67 8.43 -31.31 -7.67
C ALA A 67 6.98 -30.86 -7.35
N ALA A 68 6.04 -31.08 -8.28
CA ALA A 68 4.62 -30.81 -8.08
C ALA A 68 3.90 -31.85 -7.20
N ASN A 69 4.48 -33.05 -7.02
CA ASN A 69 3.92 -34.16 -6.23
C ASN A 69 4.68 -34.43 -4.90
N LEU A 70 5.74 -33.68 -4.61
CA LEU A 70 6.41 -33.68 -3.32
C LEU A 70 5.52 -32.92 -2.32
N THR A 71 4.88 -33.63 -1.39
CA THR A 71 4.13 -32.98 -0.31
C THR A 71 5.08 -32.13 0.52
N ALA A 72 4.60 -31.00 1.04
CA ALA A 72 5.43 -30.10 1.83
C ALA A 72 6.06 -30.80 3.04
N GLU A 73 5.31 -31.75 3.61
CA GLU A 73 5.75 -32.66 4.67
C GLU A 73 6.93 -33.55 4.27
N ALA A 74 6.96 -34.07 3.04
CA ALA A 74 8.04 -34.93 2.56
C ALA A 74 9.33 -34.14 2.28
N VAL A 75 9.23 -32.87 1.88
CA VAL A 75 10.41 -32.00 1.67
C VAL A 75 10.94 -31.47 3.00
N ALA A 76 10.05 -31.10 3.93
CA ALA A 76 10.44 -30.74 5.29
C ALA A 76 11.14 -31.90 6.01
N ALA A 77 10.64 -33.13 5.85
CA ALA A 77 11.26 -34.34 6.41
C ALA A 77 12.64 -34.67 5.82
N ASN A 78 12.92 -34.22 4.59
CA ASN A 78 14.20 -34.41 3.91
C ASN A 78 15.16 -33.22 4.05
N MET A 79 14.81 -32.20 4.84
CA MET A 79 15.67 -31.04 5.08
C MET A 79 16.93 -31.45 5.85
N SER A 80 18.09 -30.93 5.45
CA SER A 80 19.33 -31.22 6.15
C SER A 80 19.28 -30.65 7.58
N PRO A 81 19.82 -31.36 8.59
CA PRO A 81 19.84 -30.86 9.97
C PRO A 81 20.52 -29.49 10.13
N GLU A 82 21.52 -29.21 9.28
CA GLU A 82 22.22 -27.93 9.24
C GLU A 82 21.32 -26.78 8.76
N GLU A 83 20.49 -27.02 7.74
CA GLU A 83 19.56 -26.00 7.25
C GLU A 83 18.40 -25.77 8.23
N ALA A 84 17.88 -26.83 8.84
CA ALA A 84 16.87 -26.72 9.89
C ALA A 84 17.39 -25.92 11.09
N HIS A 85 18.64 -26.17 11.51
CA HIS A 85 19.30 -25.39 12.56
C HIS A 85 19.52 -23.93 12.14
N ARG A 86 19.92 -23.66 10.89
CA ARG A 86 20.05 -22.26 10.41
C ARG A 86 18.71 -21.52 10.50
N LEU A 87 17.63 -22.12 10.00
CA LEU A 87 16.29 -21.52 10.01
C LEU A 87 15.78 -21.29 11.43
N SER A 88 16.03 -22.22 12.35
CA SER A 88 15.60 -22.08 13.75
C SER A 88 16.21 -20.87 14.47
N ARG A 89 17.33 -20.34 13.95
CA ARG A 89 18.00 -19.14 14.47
C ARG A 89 17.61 -17.84 13.76
N VAL A 90 16.78 -17.88 12.71
CA VAL A 90 16.31 -16.67 12.01
C VAL A 90 14.96 -16.20 12.59
N ARG A 91 14.80 -14.90 12.77
CA ARG A 91 13.53 -14.24 13.15
C ARG A 91 13.27 -13.06 12.23
N ASN A 92 12.15 -13.08 11.52
CA ASN A 92 11.68 -11.94 10.72
C ASN A 92 10.55 -11.25 11.49
N ILE A 93 10.87 -10.13 12.16
CA ILE A 93 9.94 -9.43 13.04
C ILE A 93 9.66 -8.00 12.60
N GLY A 94 8.42 -7.56 12.81
CA GLY A 94 8.05 -6.15 12.72
C GLY A 94 7.76 -5.55 14.07
N ILE A 95 8.14 -4.30 14.28
CA ILE A 95 7.66 -3.52 15.44
C ILE A 95 6.49 -2.65 14.95
N ALA A 96 5.32 -2.85 15.55
CA ALA A 96 4.09 -2.15 15.20
C ALA A 96 3.38 -1.61 16.46
N ALA A 97 2.76 -0.44 16.36
CA ALA A 97 2.20 0.27 17.51
C ALA A 97 1.39 1.49 17.08
N HIS A 98 0.66 2.07 18.03
CA HIS A 98 0.10 3.40 17.88
C HIS A 98 1.18 4.51 17.80
N ILE A 99 0.79 5.69 17.32
CA ILE A 99 1.62 6.92 17.30
C ILE A 99 2.13 7.21 18.71
N ASP A 100 3.35 7.72 18.83
CA ASP A 100 3.96 8.06 20.13
C ASP A 100 3.95 6.92 21.18
N SER A 101 3.88 5.65 20.78
CA SER A 101 4.05 4.51 21.70
C SER A 101 5.52 4.17 21.94
N GLY A 102 6.44 4.84 21.24
CA GLY A 102 7.89 4.65 21.36
C GLY A 102 8.44 3.50 20.52
N LYS A 103 7.90 3.26 19.31
CA LYS A 103 8.40 2.25 18.36
C LYS A 103 9.86 2.45 18.01
N THR A 104 10.17 3.58 17.37
CA THR A 104 11.52 3.95 16.94
C THR A 104 12.48 3.97 18.12
N THR A 105 12.02 4.46 19.28
CA THR A 105 12.79 4.41 20.53
C THR A 105 13.10 2.97 20.95
N CYS A 106 12.14 2.05 20.89
CA CYS A 106 12.37 0.63 21.18
C CYS A 106 13.34 0.01 20.16
N THR A 107 13.12 0.24 18.87
CA THR A 107 13.98 -0.23 17.77
C THR A 107 15.43 0.18 17.95
N GLU A 108 15.69 1.44 18.30
CA GLU A 108 17.06 1.88 18.58
C GLU A 108 17.72 1.14 19.74
N ARG A 109 16.96 0.85 20.80
CA ARG A 109 17.48 0.12 21.97
C ARG A 109 17.80 -1.32 21.58
N VAL A 110 16.97 -1.94 20.75
CA VAL A 110 17.26 -3.24 20.15
C VAL A 110 18.58 -3.20 19.36
N LEU A 111 18.78 -2.19 18.52
CA LEU A 111 20.04 -2.02 17.77
C LEU A 111 21.25 -1.77 18.69
N PHE A 112 21.06 -1.08 19.82
CA PHE A 112 22.14 -0.83 20.77
C PHE A 112 22.54 -2.10 21.50
N TYR A 113 21.57 -2.86 22.03
CA TYR A 113 21.85 -4.07 22.79
C TYR A 113 22.37 -5.23 21.93
N THR A 114 22.03 -5.25 20.64
CA THR A 114 22.62 -6.17 19.65
C THR A 114 24.02 -5.75 19.20
N GLY A 115 24.56 -4.64 19.72
CA GLY A 115 25.89 -4.13 19.40
C GLY A 115 26.01 -3.46 18.03
N ARG A 116 24.87 -3.20 17.37
CA ARG A 116 24.79 -2.65 16.02
C ARG A 116 24.94 -1.13 15.98
N ILE A 117 24.50 -0.42 17.02
CA ILE A 117 24.81 1.00 17.22
C ILE A 117 25.65 1.21 18.47
N LYS A 118 26.59 2.16 18.41
CA LYS A 118 27.50 2.49 19.54
C LYS A 118 26.92 3.50 20.52
N ALA A 119 25.96 4.29 20.07
CA ALA A 119 25.30 5.33 20.86
C ALA A 119 23.81 5.40 20.47
N ILE A 120 22.99 5.81 21.43
CA ILE A 120 21.54 5.96 21.30
C ILE A 120 21.22 7.45 21.10
N HIS A 121 20.34 7.79 20.15
CA HIS A 121 19.96 9.18 19.85
C HIS A 121 18.44 9.34 19.88
N GLU A 122 17.93 10.28 20.67
CA GLU A 122 16.48 10.44 20.78
C GLU A 122 15.85 11.08 19.52
N VAL A 123 14.66 10.59 19.14
CA VAL A 123 13.87 11.10 18.00
C VAL A 123 13.62 12.62 18.10
N ARG A 124 13.41 13.14 19.31
CA ARG A 124 13.27 14.57 19.61
C ARG A 124 14.33 15.06 20.61
N GLY A 125 15.55 14.53 20.49
CA GLY A 125 16.66 14.92 21.35
C GLY A 125 17.17 16.33 21.07
N ARG A 126 17.88 16.92 22.05
CA ARG A 126 18.56 18.22 21.88
C ARG A 126 19.78 18.15 20.96
N ASP A 127 20.16 16.95 20.56
CA ASP A 127 21.43 16.64 19.92
C ASP A 127 21.41 16.90 18.41
N SER A 128 20.23 17.22 17.82
CA SER A 128 20.00 17.47 16.39
C SER A 128 20.39 16.32 15.43
N VAL A 129 20.88 15.18 15.94
CA VAL A 129 21.23 13.99 15.15
C VAL A 129 19.99 13.17 14.76
N GLY A 130 19.01 13.06 15.67
CA GLY A 130 17.81 12.24 15.48
C GLY A 130 18.09 10.73 15.56
N ALA A 131 17.03 9.92 15.56
CA ALA A 131 17.17 8.47 15.61
C ALA A 131 17.76 7.90 14.31
N LYS A 132 18.58 6.84 14.39
CA LYS A 132 19.25 6.26 13.19
C LYS A 132 18.24 5.68 12.18
N MET A 133 17.07 5.27 12.65
CA MET A 133 16.00 4.66 11.84
C MET A 133 15.22 5.69 11.01
N ASP A 134 15.12 6.93 11.49
CA ASP A 134 14.47 8.03 10.78
C ASP A 134 15.53 8.69 9.87
N SER A 135 15.72 8.11 8.69
CA SER A 135 16.78 8.51 7.75
C SER A 135 16.40 9.75 6.93
N MET A 136 15.10 9.96 6.69
CA MET A 136 14.62 11.10 5.92
C MET A 136 14.63 12.36 6.80
N GLU A 137 15.02 13.51 6.22
CA GLU A 137 14.97 14.80 6.92
C GLU A 137 13.55 15.11 7.45
N LEU A 138 12.52 14.77 6.67
CA LEU A 138 11.11 14.96 7.04
C LEU A 138 10.69 14.14 8.26
N GLU A 139 11.22 12.93 8.40
CA GLU A 139 10.96 12.06 9.56
C GLU A 139 11.56 12.68 10.83
N ARG A 140 12.79 13.21 10.74
CA ARG A 140 13.47 13.88 11.85
C ARG A 140 12.79 15.19 12.26
N GLU A 141 12.36 16.00 11.29
CA GLU A 141 11.67 17.27 11.55
C GLU A 141 10.32 17.07 12.23
N ARG A 142 9.53 16.09 11.76
CA ARG A 142 8.19 15.81 12.31
C ARG A 142 8.23 14.87 13.51
N GLY A 143 9.31 14.11 13.68
CA GLY A 143 9.49 13.09 14.70
C GLY A 143 8.53 11.92 14.53
N ILE A 144 8.27 11.51 13.28
CA ILE A 144 7.42 10.37 12.92
C ILE A 144 8.13 9.52 11.86
N THR A 145 7.93 8.21 11.91
CA THR A 145 8.40 7.28 10.88
C THR A 145 7.40 7.26 9.72
N ILE A 146 7.88 7.51 8.51
CA ILE A 146 7.09 7.64 7.27
C ILE A 146 7.26 6.38 6.42
N GLN A 147 8.51 5.97 6.17
CA GLN A 147 8.81 4.74 5.43
C GLN A 147 9.24 3.63 6.39
N SER A 148 8.90 2.39 6.06
CA SER A 148 9.36 1.25 6.84
C SER A 148 10.88 1.08 6.74
N ALA A 149 11.57 0.98 7.87
CA ALA A 149 13.02 0.82 7.89
C ALA A 149 13.38 -0.65 8.18
N ALA A 150 14.08 -1.30 7.25
CA ALA A 150 14.52 -2.69 7.40
C ALA A 150 15.98 -2.73 7.88
N THR A 151 16.23 -3.47 8.95
CA THR A 151 17.56 -3.63 9.55
C THR A 151 17.82 -5.07 9.96
N PHE A 152 19.10 -5.41 9.99
CA PHE A 152 19.58 -6.71 10.45
C PHE A 152 20.36 -6.56 11.76
N ALA A 153 20.10 -7.44 12.72
CA ALA A 153 20.77 -7.48 14.01
C ALA A 153 20.99 -8.91 14.51
N ASP A 154 22.09 -9.12 15.24
CA ASP A 154 22.38 -10.42 15.87
C ASP A 154 22.16 -10.31 17.37
N TRP A 155 21.31 -11.19 17.91
CA TRP A 155 21.05 -11.28 19.34
C TRP A 155 21.74 -12.51 19.92
N LYS A 156 22.57 -12.31 20.94
CA LYS A 156 23.20 -13.40 21.67
C LYS A 156 22.38 -13.72 22.91
N LYS A 157 21.81 -14.90 22.92
CA LYS A 157 20.98 -15.38 24.01
C LYS A 157 21.66 -16.56 24.70
N LYS A 158 21.58 -16.59 26.04
CA LYS A 158 22.04 -17.73 26.82
C LYS A 158 20.97 -18.81 26.85
N GLU A 159 21.23 -19.94 26.20
CA GLU A 159 20.41 -21.15 26.25
C GLU A 159 21.22 -22.29 26.85
N ASN A 160 20.72 -22.90 27.93
CA ASN A 160 21.37 -24.03 28.61
C ASN A 160 22.84 -23.76 28.98
N GLY A 161 23.17 -22.52 29.34
CA GLY A 161 24.53 -22.09 29.70
C GLY A 161 25.47 -21.84 28.52
N LYS A 162 24.99 -21.92 27.28
CA LYS A 162 25.74 -21.58 26.05
C LYS A 162 25.17 -20.33 25.40
N ASP A 163 26.06 -19.53 24.80
CA ASP A 163 25.66 -18.37 24.01
C ASP A 163 25.28 -18.83 22.60
N GLU A 164 23.98 -18.77 22.29
CA GLU A 164 23.43 -19.03 20.97
C GLU A 164 23.16 -17.69 20.27
N THR A 165 23.45 -17.63 18.96
CA THR A 165 23.25 -16.40 18.17
C THR A 165 22.00 -16.53 17.31
N TYR A 166 21.10 -15.57 17.46
CA TYR A 166 19.88 -15.42 16.67
C TYR A 166 20.03 -14.25 15.69
N HIS A 167 19.60 -14.48 14.45
CA HIS A 167 19.61 -13.52 13.36
C HIS A 167 18.23 -12.86 13.23
N ILE A 168 18.13 -11.60 13.63
CA ILE A 168 16.88 -10.84 13.65
C ILE A 168 16.85 -9.87 12.47
N ASN A 169 15.94 -10.13 11.53
CA ASN A 169 15.51 -9.15 10.53
C ASN A 169 14.38 -8.32 11.13
N LEU A 170 14.63 -7.05 11.37
CA LEU A 170 13.72 -6.12 12.00
C LEU A 170 13.20 -5.09 11.00
N ILE A 171 11.88 -5.00 10.86
CA ILE A 171 11.20 -3.95 10.10
C ILE A 171 10.50 -3.01 11.08
N ASP A 172 10.95 -1.77 11.15
CA ASP A 172 10.24 -0.72 11.89
C ASP A 172 9.12 -0.16 11.03
N THR A 173 7.89 -0.18 11.54
CA THR A 173 6.70 0.21 10.77
C THR A 173 6.16 1.57 11.19
N PRO A 174 5.63 2.38 10.25
CA PRO A 174 4.96 3.62 10.58
C PRO A 174 3.80 3.43 11.55
N GLY A 175 3.61 4.38 12.46
CA GLY A 175 2.46 4.38 13.39
C GLY A 175 1.24 5.15 12.92
N HIS A 176 1.40 5.94 11.85
CA HIS A 176 0.38 6.88 11.41
C HIS A 176 -0.59 6.22 10.43
N ILE A 177 -1.87 6.57 10.53
CA ILE A 177 -2.95 6.04 9.68
C ILE A 177 -2.80 6.42 8.19
N ASP A 178 -1.93 7.37 7.87
CA ASP A 178 -1.72 7.87 6.51
C ASP A 178 -0.69 7.02 5.75
N PHE A 179 0.08 6.20 6.47
CA PHE A 179 1.10 5.31 5.94
C PHE A 179 0.77 3.85 6.23
N THR A 180 -0.52 3.49 6.31
CA THR A 180 -0.92 2.11 6.62
C THR A 180 -0.46 1.13 5.54
N ILE A 181 -0.29 1.57 4.29
CA ILE A 181 0.26 0.74 3.21
C ILE A 181 1.70 0.28 3.48
N GLU A 182 2.50 1.05 4.20
CA GLU A 182 3.83 0.61 4.66
C GLU A 182 3.70 -0.49 5.72
N VAL A 183 2.68 -0.40 6.58
CA VAL A 183 2.37 -1.44 7.58
C VAL A 183 1.85 -2.71 6.91
N GLU A 184 0.95 -2.60 5.93
CA GLU A 184 0.45 -3.74 5.12
C GLU A 184 1.60 -4.46 4.42
N ARG A 185 2.49 -3.71 3.76
CA ARG A 185 3.68 -4.25 3.09
C ARG A 185 4.60 -4.97 4.04
N ALA A 186 4.89 -4.37 5.20
CA ALA A 186 5.73 -4.99 6.22
C ALA A 186 5.09 -6.27 6.77
N LEU A 187 3.84 -6.22 7.23
CA LEU A 187 3.18 -7.39 7.83
C LEU A 187 3.06 -8.57 6.86
N ARG A 188 2.93 -8.32 5.55
CA ARG A 188 2.91 -9.39 4.53
C ARG A 188 4.21 -10.19 4.44
N VAL A 189 5.35 -9.58 4.78
CA VAL A 189 6.69 -10.19 4.69
C VAL A 189 7.27 -10.60 6.03
N LEU A 190 6.54 -10.44 7.13
CA LEU A 190 7.03 -10.78 8.45
C LEU A 190 6.48 -12.14 8.89
N ASP A 191 7.26 -12.83 9.71
CA ASP A 191 6.84 -14.09 10.34
C ASP A 191 6.22 -13.85 11.71
N GLY A 192 6.61 -12.76 12.38
CA GLY A 192 6.03 -12.36 13.66
C GLY A 192 6.08 -10.85 13.86
N ALA A 193 5.39 -10.38 14.89
CA ALA A 193 5.39 -8.96 15.23
C ALA A 193 5.46 -8.70 16.73
N VAL A 194 6.06 -7.57 17.09
CA VAL A 194 6.03 -7.01 18.43
C VAL A 194 5.03 -5.84 18.42
N MET A 195 3.89 -6.04 19.08
CA MET A 195 2.87 -5.03 19.23
C MET A 195 3.17 -4.18 20.47
N ILE A 196 3.62 -2.94 20.28
CA ILE A 196 3.94 -2.03 21.39
C ILE A 196 2.68 -1.27 21.82
N LEU A 197 2.46 -1.22 23.13
CA LEU A 197 1.37 -0.50 23.78
C LEU A 197 1.95 0.51 24.78
N CYS A 198 1.25 1.60 25.02
CA CYS A 198 1.62 2.57 26.05
C CYS A 198 1.01 2.17 27.40
N ALA A 199 1.79 2.11 28.47
CA ALA A 199 1.33 1.77 29.82
C ALA A 199 0.22 2.71 30.36
N VAL A 200 0.16 3.94 29.87
CA VAL A 200 -0.84 4.94 30.30
C VAL A 200 -2.12 4.84 29.47
N SER A 201 -1.94 4.78 28.14
CA SER A 201 -3.04 4.88 27.16
C SER A 201 -3.71 3.54 26.88
N GLY A 202 -2.97 2.43 26.99
CA GLY A 202 -3.43 1.09 26.63
C GLY A 202 -3.72 0.92 25.13
N VAL A 203 -4.83 0.25 24.80
CA VAL A 203 -5.27 -0.01 23.43
C VAL A 203 -6.00 1.22 22.88
N GLN A 204 -5.45 1.78 21.80
CA GLN A 204 -5.97 2.94 21.07
C GLN A 204 -6.59 2.53 19.72
N SER A 205 -7.23 3.46 19.02
CA SER A 205 -7.91 3.19 17.75
C SER A 205 -6.99 2.60 16.68
N GLN A 206 -5.79 3.16 16.50
CA GLN A 206 -4.83 2.64 15.53
C GLN A 206 -4.25 1.28 15.96
N THR A 207 -4.22 0.97 17.26
CA THR A 207 -3.86 -0.39 17.71
C THR A 207 -4.85 -1.41 17.18
N ILE A 208 -6.15 -1.07 17.15
CA ILE A 208 -7.20 -1.94 16.60
C ILE A 208 -7.01 -2.10 15.08
N THR A 209 -6.68 -1.04 14.36
CA THR A 209 -6.36 -1.11 12.93
C THR A 209 -5.16 -2.03 12.68
N VAL A 210 -4.07 -1.86 13.42
CA VAL A 210 -2.88 -2.72 13.32
C VAL A 210 -3.21 -4.18 13.69
N ASP A 211 -4.05 -4.42 14.69
CA ASP A 211 -4.54 -5.76 15.04
C ASP A 211 -5.32 -6.41 13.88
N ARG A 212 -6.24 -5.66 13.25
CA ARG A 212 -6.98 -6.13 12.07
C ARG A 212 -6.04 -6.50 10.92
N GLN A 213 -4.98 -5.71 10.69
CA GLN A 213 -3.97 -5.98 9.67
C GLN A 213 -3.16 -7.25 9.98
N MET A 214 -2.72 -7.42 11.24
CA MET A 214 -2.03 -8.64 11.68
C MET A 214 -2.91 -9.88 11.53
N LYS A 215 -4.20 -9.78 11.89
CA LYS A 215 -5.20 -10.85 11.70
C LYS A 215 -5.39 -11.21 10.22
N ARG A 216 -5.39 -10.23 9.31
CA ARG A 216 -5.54 -10.44 7.86
C ARG A 216 -4.40 -11.27 7.25
N TYR A 217 -3.17 -11.06 7.72
CA TYR A 217 -1.99 -11.79 7.24
C TYR A 217 -1.57 -12.93 8.17
N ASP A 218 -2.43 -13.31 9.12
CA ASP A 218 -2.17 -14.43 10.01
C ASP A 218 -0.82 -14.32 10.76
N VAL A 219 -0.43 -13.12 11.19
CA VAL A 219 0.88 -12.87 11.82
C VAL A 219 0.82 -13.09 13.34
N PRO A 220 1.58 -14.07 13.89
CA PRO A 220 1.79 -14.23 15.33
C PRO A 220 2.44 -13.01 15.97
N ARG A 221 2.09 -12.72 17.22
CA ARG A 221 2.56 -11.51 17.90
C ARG A 221 2.79 -11.67 19.38
N ILE A 222 3.72 -10.88 19.88
CA ILE A 222 3.90 -10.62 21.30
C ILE A 222 3.51 -9.17 21.59
N SER A 223 3.03 -8.90 22.81
CA SER A 223 2.63 -7.57 23.23
C SER A 223 3.69 -7.00 24.20
N PHE A 224 4.13 -5.76 23.97
CA PHE A 224 5.10 -5.09 24.84
C PHE A 224 4.52 -3.77 25.37
N VAL A 225 4.28 -3.71 26.67
CA VAL A 225 3.82 -2.50 27.37
C VAL A 225 5.02 -1.62 27.68
N ASN A 226 5.17 -0.58 26.87
CA ASN A 226 6.23 0.41 26.97
C ASN A 226 5.81 1.61 27.83
N LYS A 227 6.77 2.47 28.18
CA LYS A 227 6.59 3.72 28.94
C LYS A 227 6.12 3.50 30.38
N MET A 228 6.61 2.44 31.01
CA MET A 228 6.40 2.14 32.43
C MET A 228 6.94 3.24 33.37
N ASP A 229 7.80 4.12 32.87
CA ASP A 229 8.39 5.27 33.56
C ASP A 229 7.47 6.49 33.68
N ARG A 230 6.32 6.50 32.97
CA ARG A 230 5.40 7.64 32.97
C ARG A 230 4.46 7.65 34.15
N MET A 231 4.09 8.86 34.59
CA MET A 231 3.05 9.01 35.62
C MET A 231 1.72 8.42 35.15
N GLY A 232 1.07 7.65 36.03
CA GLY A 232 -0.15 6.92 35.71
C GLY A 232 0.06 5.66 34.86
N ALA A 233 1.28 5.11 34.82
CA ALA A 233 1.55 3.83 34.16
C ALA A 233 0.77 2.71 34.85
N ASN A 234 -0.09 2.03 34.08
CA ASN A 234 -0.86 0.89 34.57
C ASN A 234 -0.84 -0.24 33.51
N PRO A 235 0.08 -1.22 33.65
CA PRO A 235 0.20 -2.30 32.68
C PRO A 235 -1.00 -3.25 32.69
N TRP A 236 -1.66 -3.42 33.85
CA TRP A 236 -2.81 -4.31 33.99
C TRP A 236 -4.00 -3.85 33.15
N LYS A 237 -4.23 -2.53 33.12
CA LYS A 237 -5.21 -1.92 32.22
C LYS A 237 -4.92 -2.24 30.76
N ALA A 238 -3.65 -2.25 30.35
CA ALA A 238 -3.29 -2.61 28.97
C ALA A 238 -3.61 -4.09 28.68
N VAL A 239 -3.27 -5.01 29.60
CA VAL A 239 -3.59 -6.44 29.48
C VAL A 239 -5.10 -6.67 29.38
N GLU A 240 -5.89 -6.05 30.26
CA GLU A 240 -7.35 -6.15 30.24
C GLU A 240 -7.94 -5.61 28.93
N GLN A 241 -7.41 -4.49 28.42
CA GLN A 241 -7.86 -3.91 27.15
C GLN A 241 -7.52 -4.77 25.95
N ILE A 242 -6.43 -5.54 25.97
CA ILE A 242 -6.15 -6.53 24.91
C ILE A 242 -7.24 -7.62 24.93
N ASN A 243 -7.54 -8.15 26.11
CA ASN A 243 -8.58 -9.17 26.26
C ASN A 243 -9.98 -8.68 25.84
N THR A 244 -10.36 -7.47 26.24
CA THR A 244 -11.72 -6.94 26.02
C THR A 244 -11.89 -6.27 24.65
N LYS A 245 -10.96 -5.39 24.24
CA LYS A 245 -11.10 -4.60 23.00
C LYS A 245 -10.57 -5.32 21.77
N LEU A 246 -9.44 -6.02 21.88
CA LEU A 246 -8.87 -6.77 20.75
C LEU A 246 -9.46 -8.18 20.65
N LYS A 247 -10.14 -8.64 21.71
CA LYS A 247 -10.75 -9.97 21.84
C LYS A 247 -9.69 -11.08 21.65
N ILE A 248 -8.51 -10.89 22.26
CA ILE A 248 -7.38 -11.84 22.21
C ILE A 248 -7.07 -12.28 23.64
N PRO A 249 -7.05 -13.59 23.95
CA PRO A 249 -6.54 -14.09 25.22
C PRO A 249 -5.10 -13.62 25.44
N ALA A 250 -4.90 -12.83 26.49
CA ALA A 250 -3.60 -12.25 26.81
C ALA A 250 -3.35 -12.34 28.31
N ALA A 251 -2.14 -12.74 28.68
CA ALA A 251 -1.68 -12.72 30.07
C ALA A 251 -0.27 -12.15 30.17
N ALA A 252 0.02 -11.55 31.33
CA ALA A 252 1.33 -11.03 31.63
C ALA A 252 2.32 -12.18 31.88
N LEU A 253 3.51 -12.09 31.28
CA LEU A 253 4.64 -12.95 31.63
C LEU A 253 5.49 -12.35 32.77
N GLN A 254 5.22 -11.09 33.11
CA GLN A 254 6.05 -10.28 33.97
C GLN A 254 5.22 -9.45 34.94
N VAL A 255 5.76 -9.24 36.15
CA VAL A 255 5.24 -8.28 37.14
C VAL A 255 6.26 -7.15 37.30
N PRO A 256 5.88 -5.87 37.20
CA PRO A 256 6.83 -4.76 37.32
C PRO A 256 7.33 -4.61 38.77
N ILE A 257 8.63 -4.33 38.93
CA ILE A 257 9.24 -3.96 40.21
C ILE A 257 9.26 -2.43 40.27
N GLY A 258 8.40 -1.87 41.12
CA GLY A 258 8.14 -0.43 41.17
C GLY A 258 7.28 0.07 40.00
N SER A 259 6.97 1.36 40.01
CA SER A 259 6.19 2.02 38.96
C SER A 259 6.73 3.42 38.69
N GLU A 260 6.42 3.95 37.51
CA GLU A 260 6.83 5.30 37.12
C GLU A 260 8.36 5.49 37.26
N LYS A 261 8.80 6.53 37.99
CA LYS A 261 10.23 6.80 38.20
C LYS A 261 10.94 5.72 39.04
N GLU A 262 10.19 4.98 39.85
CA GLU A 262 10.69 3.90 40.71
C GLU A 262 10.70 2.55 39.99
N PHE A 263 10.33 2.50 38.70
CA PHE A 263 10.41 1.27 37.91
C PHE A 263 11.86 0.83 37.74
N GLU A 264 12.26 -0.28 38.35
CA GLU A 264 13.65 -0.78 38.38
C GLU A 264 13.86 -2.05 37.55
N GLY A 265 12.80 -2.82 37.34
CA GLY A 265 12.89 -4.13 36.70
C GLY A 265 11.56 -4.85 36.62
N VAL A 266 11.62 -6.16 36.36
CA VAL A 266 10.46 -7.04 36.26
C VAL A 266 10.75 -8.38 36.94
N VAL A 267 9.72 -9.00 37.49
CA VAL A 267 9.75 -10.41 37.92
C VAL A 267 9.25 -11.26 36.78
N ASP A 268 10.03 -12.25 36.34
CA ASP A 268 9.63 -13.26 35.37
C ASP A 268 8.78 -14.33 36.06
N LEU A 269 7.52 -14.46 35.66
CA LEU A 269 6.54 -15.38 36.25
C LEU A 269 6.76 -16.84 35.85
N ILE A 270 7.55 -17.10 34.80
CA ILE A 270 7.81 -18.46 34.31
C ILE A 270 8.87 -19.12 35.19
N ASN A 271 10.00 -18.44 35.39
CA ASN A 271 11.10 -18.95 36.21
C ASN A 271 11.04 -18.48 37.68
N MET A 272 10.11 -17.59 38.02
CA MET A 272 9.98 -16.95 39.34
C MET A 272 11.28 -16.28 39.78
N LYS A 273 11.83 -15.41 38.91
CA LYS A 273 13.08 -14.68 39.18
C LYS A 273 12.91 -13.18 38.96
N ALA A 274 13.55 -12.38 39.81
CA ALA A 274 13.61 -10.93 39.65
C ALA A 274 14.72 -10.53 38.68
N ILE A 275 14.36 -9.76 37.65
CA ILE A 275 15.27 -9.23 36.62
C ILE A 275 15.36 -7.72 36.80
N ARG A 276 16.55 -7.22 37.16
CA ARG A 276 16.84 -5.79 37.26
C ARG A 276 17.89 -5.37 36.25
N ASN A 277 17.70 -4.20 35.65
CA ASN A 277 18.65 -3.60 34.73
C ASN A 277 19.52 -2.58 35.47
N ASP A 278 20.81 -2.92 35.64
CA ASP A 278 21.81 -2.08 36.28
C ASP A 278 22.82 -1.51 35.26
N GLY A 279 23.58 -0.51 35.72
CA GLY A 279 24.64 0.11 34.94
C GLY A 279 24.14 1.16 33.96
N GLN A 280 25.08 1.82 33.28
CA GLN A 280 24.75 2.85 32.29
C GLN A 280 23.98 2.22 31.13
N ARG A 281 22.81 2.79 30.79
CA ARG A 281 21.90 2.28 29.72
C ARG A 281 21.40 0.83 29.95
N GLY A 282 21.40 0.34 31.19
CA GLY A 282 20.77 -0.94 31.55
C GLY A 282 21.42 -2.18 30.93
N VAL A 283 22.72 -2.12 30.61
CA VAL A 283 23.48 -3.19 29.94
C VAL A 283 23.73 -4.39 30.87
N ILE A 284 23.82 -4.16 32.18
CA ILE A 284 24.08 -5.22 33.16
C ILE A 284 22.74 -5.76 33.64
N ILE A 285 22.40 -6.99 33.23
CA ILE A 285 21.20 -7.68 33.70
C ILE A 285 21.56 -8.46 34.96
N LYS A 286 20.93 -8.12 36.09
CA LYS A 286 20.98 -8.90 37.32
C LYS A 286 19.73 -9.75 37.43
N VAL A 287 19.92 -11.06 37.41
CA VAL A 287 18.87 -12.04 37.70
C VAL A 287 19.08 -12.51 39.13
N SER A 288 18.07 -12.35 39.96
CA SER A 288 18.06 -12.73 41.38
C SER A 288 16.91 -13.71 41.64
N ASP A 289 17.14 -14.67 42.52
CA ASP A 289 16.08 -15.55 43.02
C ASP A 289 15.24 -14.86 44.11
N ASP A 290 15.74 -13.76 44.69
CA ASP A 290 15.03 -12.97 45.70
C ASP A 290 14.00 -12.03 45.07
N ILE A 291 12.73 -12.39 45.17
CA ILE A 291 11.58 -11.54 44.81
C ILE A 291 11.24 -10.60 45.99
N PRO A 292 10.94 -9.31 45.76
CA PRO A 292 10.47 -8.41 46.82
C PRO A 292 9.21 -8.98 47.52
N ALA A 293 9.22 -8.99 48.86
CA ALA A 293 8.16 -9.62 49.65
C ALA A 293 6.77 -9.01 49.42
N ASP A 294 6.71 -7.72 49.10
CA ASP A 294 5.51 -6.97 48.74
C ASP A 294 4.90 -7.40 47.40
N LEU A 295 5.69 -8.01 46.51
CA LEU A 295 5.25 -8.48 45.19
C LEU A 295 4.97 -9.98 45.14
N GLN A 296 5.32 -10.74 46.18
CA GLN A 296 5.25 -12.20 46.14
C GLN A 296 3.81 -12.72 45.95
N GLU A 297 2.86 -12.20 46.72
CA GLU A 297 1.44 -12.54 46.60
C GLU A 297 0.88 -12.18 45.21
N LEU A 298 1.24 -11.00 44.69
CA LEU A 298 0.85 -10.57 43.35
C LEU A 298 1.45 -11.46 42.25
N CYS A 299 2.70 -11.92 42.42
CA CYS A 299 3.34 -12.82 41.47
C CYS A 299 2.68 -14.19 41.44
N GLU A 300 2.29 -14.72 42.61
CA GLU A 300 1.56 -15.98 42.72
C GLU A 300 0.19 -15.89 42.06
N GLU A 301 -0.57 -14.82 42.34
CA GLU A 301 -1.87 -14.55 41.70
C GLU A 301 -1.74 -14.46 40.18
N LYS A 302 -0.80 -13.65 39.68
CA LYS A 302 -0.64 -13.43 38.23
C LYS A 302 -0.07 -14.65 37.52
N ARG A 303 0.74 -15.47 38.20
CA ARG A 303 1.20 -16.76 37.66
C ARG A 303 0.04 -17.74 37.54
N GLN A 304 -0.86 -17.77 38.52
CA GLN A 304 -2.07 -18.59 38.44
C GLN A 304 -2.96 -18.14 37.28
N GLU A 305 -3.22 -16.83 37.14
CA GLU A 305 -3.98 -16.25 36.02
C GLU A 305 -3.36 -16.61 34.66
N LEU A 306 -2.02 -16.59 34.55
CA LEU A 306 -1.31 -17.02 33.34
C LEU A 306 -1.57 -18.50 33.01
N ILE A 307 -1.51 -19.39 34.00
CA ILE A 307 -1.73 -20.82 33.80
C ILE A 307 -3.19 -21.10 33.41
N GLU A 308 -4.15 -20.46 34.09
CA GLU A 308 -5.58 -20.56 33.77
C GLU A 308 -5.86 -20.10 32.33
N LYS A 309 -5.29 -18.96 31.94
CA LYS A 309 -5.43 -18.45 30.57
C LYS A 309 -4.76 -19.33 29.51
N LEU A 310 -3.68 -20.01 29.86
CA LEU A 310 -3.04 -20.97 28.97
C LEU A 310 -3.85 -22.27 28.86
N ALA A 311 -4.48 -22.73 29.94
CA ALA A 311 -5.38 -23.87 29.93
C ALA A 311 -6.61 -23.65 29.03
N ASP A 312 -7.09 -22.42 28.89
CA ASP A 312 -8.18 -22.08 27.97
C ASP A 312 -7.81 -22.26 26.47
N VAL A 313 -6.51 -22.27 26.13
CA VAL A 313 -6.04 -22.17 24.73
C VAL A 313 -5.10 -23.28 24.27
N ASP A 314 -4.44 -23.98 25.20
CA ASP A 314 -3.49 -25.07 24.94
C ASP A 314 -3.92 -26.36 25.67
N ASP A 315 -4.14 -27.42 24.88
CA ASP A 315 -4.72 -28.67 25.38
C ASP A 315 -3.80 -29.40 26.39
N GLU A 316 -2.47 -29.32 26.22
CA GLU A 316 -1.52 -29.99 27.14
C GLU A 316 -1.52 -29.32 28.52
N ILE A 317 -1.60 -27.98 28.58
CA ILE A 317 -1.74 -27.27 29.85
C ILE A 317 -3.13 -27.49 30.45
N ALA A 318 -4.18 -27.60 29.62
CA ALA A 318 -5.53 -27.88 30.09
C ALA A 318 -5.60 -29.21 30.85
N GLU A 319 -4.99 -30.27 30.31
CA GLU A 319 -4.91 -31.58 30.98
C GLU A 319 -4.17 -31.50 32.32
N ILE A 320 -2.98 -30.89 32.33
CA ILE A 320 -2.17 -30.71 33.56
C ILE A 320 -2.94 -29.93 34.62
N PHE A 321 -3.65 -28.88 34.21
CA PHE A 321 -4.45 -28.04 35.10
C PHE A 321 -5.67 -28.78 35.67
N LEU A 322 -6.37 -29.57 34.86
CA LEU A 322 -7.51 -30.40 35.29
C LEU A 322 -7.10 -31.49 36.28
N ASP A 323 -5.89 -32.01 36.15
CA ASP A 323 -5.29 -32.98 37.07
C ASP A 323 -4.75 -32.35 38.36
N GLU A 324 -4.99 -31.04 38.58
CA GLU A 324 -4.48 -30.25 39.72
C GLU A 324 -2.94 -30.28 39.84
N GLN A 325 -2.24 -30.49 38.73
CA GLN A 325 -0.78 -30.51 38.69
C GLN A 325 -0.22 -29.14 38.31
N THR A 326 0.97 -28.81 38.83
CA THR A 326 1.64 -27.55 38.48
C THR A 326 2.58 -27.77 37.27
N PRO A 327 2.37 -27.07 36.14
CA PRO A 327 3.21 -27.23 34.97
C PRO A 327 4.62 -26.72 35.24
N THR A 328 5.60 -27.42 34.67
CA THR A 328 7.02 -27.02 34.74
C THR A 328 7.28 -25.77 33.89
N PRO A 329 8.36 -24.99 34.17
CA PRO A 329 8.71 -23.82 33.36
C PRO A 329 8.91 -24.14 31.87
N GLU A 330 9.43 -25.32 31.54
CA GLU A 330 9.63 -25.75 30.14
C GLU A 330 8.30 -26.03 29.44
N GLN A 331 7.35 -26.67 30.13
CA GLN A 331 6.00 -26.90 29.62
C GLN A 331 5.25 -25.57 29.41
N ILE A 332 5.36 -24.63 30.34
CA ILE A 332 4.76 -23.29 30.21
C ILE A 332 5.34 -22.57 28.98
N LYS A 333 6.66 -22.58 28.78
CA LYS A 333 7.29 -21.94 27.61
C LYS A 333 6.85 -22.59 26.30
N ALA A 334 6.79 -23.92 26.26
CA ALA A 334 6.34 -24.66 25.07
C ALA A 334 4.88 -24.33 24.72
N ALA A 335 4.00 -24.30 25.74
CA ALA A 335 2.60 -23.94 25.57
C ALA A 335 2.41 -22.50 25.08
N ILE A 336 3.12 -21.52 25.67
CA ILE A 336 3.09 -20.13 25.21
C ILE A 336 3.51 -20.07 23.74
N ARG A 337 4.60 -20.76 23.36
CA ARG A 337 5.07 -20.77 21.97
C ARG A 337 4.02 -21.34 21.02
N ARG A 338 3.46 -22.53 21.31
CA ARG A 338 2.42 -23.15 20.48
C ARG A 338 1.19 -22.24 20.33
N ALA A 339 0.69 -21.72 21.45
CA ALA A 339 -0.48 -20.85 21.46
C ALA A 339 -0.24 -19.51 20.75
N THR A 340 0.99 -18.96 20.82
CA THR A 340 1.39 -17.73 20.12
C THR A 340 1.45 -17.96 18.61
N ILE A 341 2.11 -19.02 18.14
CA ILE A 341 2.20 -19.37 16.70
C ILE A 341 0.80 -19.67 16.15
N ALA A 342 -0.05 -20.35 16.92
CA ALA A 342 -1.44 -20.60 16.57
C ALA A 342 -2.34 -19.35 16.67
N ARG A 343 -1.82 -18.20 17.12
CA ARG A 343 -2.53 -16.91 17.27
C ARG A 343 -3.72 -16.95 18.24
N LYS A 344 -3.75 -17.96 19.12
CA LYS A 344 -4.77 -18.11 20.18
C LYS A 344 -4.43 -17.32 21.43
N PHE A 345 -3.17 -16.99 21.63
CA PHE A 345 -2.67 -16.29 22.80
C PHE A 345 -1.66 -15.21 22.42
N THR A 346 -1.61 -14.10 23.17
CA THR A 346 -0.52 -13.13 23.08
C THR A 346 0.16 -12.97 24.45
N PRO A 347 1.47 -13.29 24.56
CA PRO A 347 2.22 -13.00 25.77
C PRO A 347 2.43 -11.50 25.92
N VAL A 348 2.25 -10.98 27.14
CA VAL A 348 2.45 -9.56 27.45
C VAL A 348 3.70 -9.36 28.31
N LEU A 349 4.65 -8.58 27.77
CA LEU A 349 5.88 -8.15 28.45
C LEU A 349 5.81 -6.67 28.80
N MET A 350 6.67 -6.23 29.70
CA MET A 350 6.65 -4.86 30.24
C MET A 350 8.04 -4.24 30.27
N GLY A 351 8.13 -2.94 30.02
CA GLY A 351 9.40 -2.23 30.13
C GLY A 351 9.35 -0.75 29.77
N THR A 352 10.52 -0.12 29.69
CA THR A 352 10.65 1.27 29.24
C THR A 352 11.87 1.43 28.34
N ALA A 353 11.59 1.77 27.08
CA ALA A 353 12.63 2.08 26.11
C ALA A 353 13.34 3.41 26.39
N LEU A 354 12.68 4.36 27.07
CA LEU A 354 13.29 5.67 27.34
C LEU A 354 14.31 5.59 28.48
N ALA A 355 13.97 4.88 29.56
CA ALA A 355 14.87 4.68 30.69
C ALA A 355 15.78 3.45 30.52
N ASP A 356 15.78 2.82 29.35
CA ASP A 356 16.67 1.72 28.97
C ASP A 356 16.54 0.50 29.91
N LYS A 357 15.30 0.14 30.28
CA LYS A 357 14.99 -0.99 31.18
C LYS A 357 14.05 -2.01 30.53
N CYS A 358 14.37 -3.29 30.72
CA CYS A 358 13.56 -4.45 30.35
C CYS A 358 13.27 -4.62 28.84
N ILE A 359 14.19 -4.17 27.98
CA ILE A 359 14.15 -4.44 26.53
C ILE A 359 14.74 -5.81 26.19
N GLN A 360 15.78 -6.25 26.92
CA GLN A 360 16.43 -7.53 26.68
C GLN A 360 15.52 -8.74 26.94
N PRO A 361 14.69 -8.78 28.01
CA PRO A 361 13.69 -9.83 28.19
C PRO A 361 12.68 -9.92 27.03
N MET A 362 12.33 -8.79 26.41
CA MET A 362 11.50 -8.80 25.20
C MET A 362 12.25 -9.42 24.03
N LEU A 363 13.55 -9.16 23.85
CA LEU A 363 14.35 -9.83 22.81
C LEU A 363 14.48 -11.33 23.03
N ASP A 364 14.62 -11.76 24.28
CA ASP A 364 14.61 -13.18 24.62
C ASP A 364 13.25 -13.83 24.31
N ALA A 365 12.16 -13.14 24.62
CA ALA A 365 10.79 -13.56 24.30
C ALA A 365 10.50 -13.61 22.80
N VAL A 366 11.08 -12.70 22.00
CA VAL A 366 11.04 -12.79 20.52
C VAL A 366 11.66 -14.11 20.07
N CYS A 367 12.80 -14.49 20.64
CA CYS A 367 13.47 -15.73 20.26
C CYS A 367 12.67 -16.96 20.73
N ASP A 368 12.10 -16.92 21.94
CA ASP A 368 11.35 -18.03 22.55
C ASP A 368 9.97 -18.27 21.93
N TYR A 369 9.20 -17.21 21.66
CA TYR A 369 7.76 -17.34 21.38
C TYR A 369 7.35 -17.00 19.95
N LEU A 370 8.12 -16.18 19.23
CA LEU A 370 7.83 -15.89 17.83
C LEU A 370 8.34 -17.00 16.91
N PRO A 371 7.68 -17.22 15.76
CA PRO A 371 8.03 -18.29 14.86
C PRO A 371 9.35 -18.03 14.14
N ASN A 372 9.95 -19.11 13.67
CA ASN A 372 10.97 -19.05 12.64
C ASN A 372 10.34 -19.18 11.23
N PRO A 373 11.07 -18.89 10.14
CA PRO A 373 10.50 -18.91 8.79
C PRO A 373 9.95 -20.27 8.33
N ALA A 374 10.33 -21.38 8.97
CA ALA A 374 9.87 -22.73 8.64
C ALA A 374 8.57 -23.13 9.35
N GLU A 375 8.17 -22.39 10.38
CA GLU A 375 6.94 -22.65 11.14
C GLU A 375 5.74 -21.84 10.62
N VAL A 376 5.95 -20.94 9.65
CA VAL A 376 4.91 -20.10 9.07
C VAL A 376 4.48 -20.64 7.71
N ASP A 377 3.18 -20.84 7.55
CA ASP A 377 2.59 -21.29 6.29
C ASP A 377 2.55 -20.15 5.26
N ASN A 378 3.48 -20.21 4.30
CA ASN A 378 3.55 -19.24 3.21
C ASN A 378 2.96 -19.82 1.93
N MET A 379 1.92 -19.19 1.38
CA MET A 379 1.24 -19.64 0.16
C MET A 379 1.61 -18.75 -1.05
N ALA A 380 1.84 -19.40 -2.18
CA ALA A 380 1.92 -18.81 -3.52
C ALA A 380 0.72 -19.25 -4.37
N LEU A 381 0.52 -18.61 -5.51
CA LEU A 381 -0.53 -18.91 -6.49
C LEU A 381 0.10 -19.44 -7.77
N ASP A 382 -0.32 -20.62 -8.23
CA ASP A 382 0.14 -21.21 -9.49
C ASP A 382 -0.67 -20.70 -10.67
N ARG A 383 -0.06 -19.83 -11.49
CA ARG A 383 -0.73 -19.22 -12.65
C ARG A 383 -1.04 -20.22 -13.75
N SER A 384 -0.33 -21.34 -13.81
CA SER A 384 -0.60 -22.38 -14.80
C SER A 384 -1.85 -23.20 -14.48
N LYS A 385 -2.25 -23.22 -13.21
CA LYS A 385 -3.42 -23.95 -12.69
C LYS A 385 -4.55 -23.02 -12.23
N GLY A 386 -4.67 -21.84 -12.84
CA GLY A 386 -5.73 -20.90 -12.50
C GLY A 386 -5.64 -20.35 -11.07
N GLU A 387 -4.42 -20.04 -10.62
CA GLU A 387 -4.13 -19.42 -9.32
C GLU A 387 -4.47 -20.30 -8.10
N GLN A 388 -4.35 -21.64 -8.25
CA GLN A 388 -4.46 -22.53 -7.10
C GLN A 388 -3.36 -22.26 -6.07
N PRO A 389 -3.68 -22.28 -4.76
CA PRO A 389 -2.71 -22.05 -3.70
C PRO A 389 -1.72 -23.22 -3.61
N VAL A 390 -0.44 -22.89 -3.51
CA VAL A 390 0.69 -23.82 -3.35
C VAL A 390 1.52 -23.37 -2.14
N GLN A 391 1.78 -24.29 -1.22
CA GLN A 391 2.61 -24.03 -0.05
C GLN A 391 4.08 -23.93 -0.45
N LEU A 392 4.75 -22.86 -0.02
CA LEU A 392 6.18 -22.65 -0.18
C LEU A 392 6.93 -23.23 1.02
N ILE A 393 8.10 -23.78 0.75
CA ILE A 393 8.94 -24.41 1.77
C ILE A 393 10.28 -23.68 1.79
N PRO A 394 10.74 -23.19 2.95
CA PRO A 394 11.98 -22.45 3.03
C PRO A 394 13.19 -23.38 2.97
N TYR A 395 13.45 -23.94 1.80
CA TYR A 395 14.58 -24.84 1.54
C TYR A 395 15.46 -24.29 0.43
N ASN A 396 16.77 -24.22 0.68
CA ASN A 396 17.71 -23.52 -0.20
C ASN A 396 17.90 -24.21 -1.56
N SER A 397 17.70 -25.53 -1.59
CA SER A 397 17.89 -26.38 -2.78
C SER A 397 16.70 -26.35 -3.75
N LEU A 398 15.55 -25.81 -3.33
CA LEU A 398 14.37 -25.70 -4.19
C LEU A 398 14.49 -24.53 -5.18
N PRO A 399 13.65 -24.50 -6.24
CA PRO A 399 13.63 -23.39 -7.19
C PRO A 399 13.28 -22.06 -6.49
N PHE A 400 13.88 -20.96 -6.95
CA PHE A 400 13.81 -19.66 -6.28
C PHE A 400 12.42 -19.02 -6.39
N VAL A 401 11.91 -18.53 -5.25
CA VAL A 401 10.73 -17.67 -5.16
C VAL A 401 11.00 -16.54 -4.17
N GLY A 402 10.89 -15.29 -4.63
CA GLY A 402 11.07 -14.11 -3.79
C GLY A 402 10.05 -13.02 -4.09
N LEU A 403 9.69 -12.24 -3.08
CA LEU A 403 8.73 -11.14 -3.19
C LEU A 403 9.41 -9.80 -2.97
N ALA A 404 9.28 -8.88 -3.93
CA ALA A 404 9.65 -7.49 -3.73
C ALA A 404 8.55 -6.78 -2.93
N PHE A 405 8.89 -6.20 -1.78
CA PHE A 405 7.91 -5.56 -0.90
C PHE A 405 8.21 -4.09 -0.61
N LYS A 406 9.46 -3.64 -0.77
CA LYS A 406 9.83 -2.24 -0.60
C LYS A 406 10.74 -1.80 -1.73
N LEU A 407 10.47 -0.62 -2.27
CA LEU A 407 11.33 0.06 -3.24
C LEU A 407 11.90 1.30 -2.59
N GLU A 408 13.19 1.51 -2.77
CA GLU A 408 13.89 2.68 -2.27
C GLU A 408 14.84 3.14 -3.36
N GLU A 409 14.86 4.44 -3.66
CA GLU A 409 15.77 4.96 -4.68
C GLU A 409 16.81 5.84 -4.01
N ASN A 410 18.05 5.39 -4.10
CA ASN A 410 19.20 6.11 -3.54
C ASN A 410 19.97 6.78 -4.68
N PRO A 411 20.89 7.72 -4.38
CA PRO A 411 21.71 8.38 -5.41
C PRO A 411 22.51 7.41 -6.30
N TYR A 412 22.73 6.18 -5.82
CA TYR A 412 23.43 5.09 -6.52
C TYR A 412 22.51 4.21 -7.38
N GLY A 413 21.20 4.45 -7.37
CA GLY A 413 20.18 3.71 -8.11
C GLY A 413 19.07 3.12 -7.24
N GLN A 414 18.11 2.48 -7.90
CA GLN A 414 16.98 1.82 -7.25
C GLN A 414 17.41 0.54 -6.53
N LEU A 415 17.09 0.49 -5.23
CA LEU A 415 17.13 -0.67 -4.35
C LEU A 415 15.73 -1.29 -4.28
N THR A 416 15.69 -2.60 -4.47
CA THR A 416 14.48 -3.40 -4.30
C THR A 416 14.70 -4.37 -3.15
N TYR A 417 13.91 -4.26 -2.09
CA TYR A 417 13.92 -5.19 -0.97
C TYR A 417 13.11 -6.43 -1.31
N ILE A 418 13.75 -7.59 -1.22
CA ILE A 418 13.19 -8.88 -1.56
C ILE A 418 13.24 -9.79 -0.33
N ARG A 419 12.10 -10.38 0.02
CA ARG A 419 12.02 -11.53 0.93
C ARG A 419 12.13 -12.81 0.12
N VAL A 420 13.10 -13.67 0.47
CA VAL A 420 13.27 -14.98 -0.16
C VAL A 420 12.45 -16.01 0.61
N TYR A 421 11.47 -16.61 -0.05
CA TYR A 421 10.63 -17.65 0.58
C TYR A 421 11.18 -19.05 0.34
N GLN A 422 11.75 -19.29 -0.85
CA GLN A 422 12.23 -20.59 -1.27
C GLN A 422 13.44 -20.44 -2.18
N GLY A 423 14.36 -21.40 -2.13
CA GLY A 423 15.58 -21.40 -2.93
C GLY A 423 16.63 -20.41 -2.45
N THR A 424 17.63 -20.18 -3.31
CA THR A 424 18.78 -19.31 -2.99
C THR A 424 18.96 -18.24 -4.05
N LEU A 425 19.16 -16.99 -3.63
CA LEU A 425 19.50 -15.89 -4.52
C LEU A 425 21.02 -15.68 -4.56
N LYS A 426 21.64 -15.82 -5.73
CA LYS A 426 23.08 -15.62 -5.92
C LYS A 426 23.39 -14.43 -6.81
N LYS A 427 24.49 -13.74 -6.53
CA LYS A 427 24.97 -12.63 -7.37
C LYS A 427 25.21 -13.11 -8.82
N GLY A 428 24.72 -12.34 -9.78
CA GLY A 428 24.88 -12.61 -11.21
C GLY A 428 23.83 -13.53 -11.83
N THR A 429 22.90 -14.08 -11.02
CA THR A 429 21.78 -14.91 -11.50
C THR A 429 20.75 -14.09 -12.27
N TYR A 430 19.97 -14.78 -13.11
CA TYR A 430 18.84 -14.19 -13.80
C TYR A 430 17.55 -14.59 -13.11
N LEU A 431 16.73 -13.59 -12.77
CA LEU A 431 15.38 -13.76 -12.26
C LEU A 431 14.37 -13.39 -13.34
N TYR A 432 13.15 -13.90 -13.19
CA TYR A 432 12.01 -13.56 -14.02
C TYR A 432 10.94 -12.91 -13.16
N ASN A 433 10.47 -11.75 -13.59
CA ASN A 433 9.32 -11.11 -12.96
C ASN A 433 8.06 -11.85 -13.40
N SER A 434 7.34 -12.44 -12.45
CA SER A 434 6.10 -13.20 -12.71
C SER A 434 5.05 -12.39 -13.46
N ARG A 435 4.79 -11.14 -13.07
CA ARG A 435 3.76 -10.27 -13.67
C ARG A 435 4.11 -9.86 -15.09
N THR A 436 5.34 -9.39 -15.32
CA THR A 436 5.75 -8.83 -16.62
C THR A 436 6.42 -9.83 -17.55
N GLY A 437 6.83 -10.99 -17.06
CA GLY A 437 7.63 -11.98 -17.79
C GLY A 437 9.06 -11.53 -18.11
N LYS A 438 9.47 -10.34 -17.67
CA LYS A 438 10.79 -9.79 -18.00
C LYS A 438 11.89 -10.53 -17.24
N LYS A 439 12.95 -10.86 -17.98
CA LYS A 439 14.19 -11.44 -17.44
C LYS A 439 15.11 -10.33 -16.95
N ILE A 440 15.56 -10.42 -15.70
CA ILE A 440 16.38 -9.42 -15.03
C ILE A 440 17.63 -10.10 -14.48
N ARG A 441 18.80 -9.49 -14.67
CA ARG A 441 20.06 -9.99 -14.08
C ARG A 441 20.30 -9.27 -12.76
N ILE A 442 20.66 -10.00 -11.72
CA ILE A 442 20.97 -9.42 -10.40
C ILE A 442 22.47 -9.07 -10.32
N PRO A 443 22.85 -7.77 -10.38
CA PRO A 443 24.25 -7.39 -10.42
C PRO A 443 24.91 -7.44 -9.03
N ARG A 444 24.15 -7.11 -7.98
CA ARG A 444 24.64 -6.91 -6.62
C ARG A 444 23.51 -7.18 -5.63
N ILE A 445 23.85 -7.87 -4.54
CA ILE A 445 22.96 -8.19 -3.42
C ILE A 445 23.59 -7.55 -2.19
N VAL A 446 22.79 -6.85 -1.39
CA VAL A 446 23.23 -6.23 -0.16
C VAL A 446 22.29 -6.56 0.99
N ARG A 447 22.84 -6.70 2.20
CA ARG A 447 22.07 -6.62 3.44
C ARG A 447 22.11 -5.18 3.94
N MET A 448 20.94 -4.67 4.29
CA MET A 448 20.80 -3.30 4.77
C MET A 448 21.07 -3.26 6.28
N HIS A 449 22.02 -2.42 6.67
CA HIS A 449 22.32 -2.09 8.04
C HIS A 449 21.95 -0.62 8.30
N SER A 450 20.66 -0.35 8.51
CA SER A 450 20.15 1.02 8.58
C SER A 450 20.58 1.77 7.30
N ASN A 451 21.53 2.70 7.38
CA ASN A 451 22.04 3.46 6.22
C ASN A 451 23.32 2.89 5.59
N GLU A 452 23.91 1.83 6.15
CA GLU A 452 25.11 1.18 5.65
C GLU A 452 24.77 -0.10 4.87
N MET A 453 25.53 -0.39 3.82
CA MET A 453 25.27 -1.53 2.93
C MET A 453 26.38 -2.57 3.09
N GLU A 454 26.00 -3.81 3.42
CA GLU A 454 26.91 -4.95 3.47
C GLU A 454 26.75 -5.80 2.21
N ASP A 455 27.82 -5.97 1.44
CA ASP A 455 27.82 -6.81 0.24
C ASP A 455 27.79 -8.29 0.58
N VAL A 456 26.83 -9.03 0.00
CA VAL A 456 26.71 -10.47 0.21
C VAL A 456 26.69 -11.20 -1.14
N ALA A 457 27.33 -12.37 -1.19
CA ALA A 457 27.42 -13.17 -2.42
C ALA A 457 26.13 -13.97 -2.70
N GLU A 458 25.49 -14.48 -1.65
CA GLU A 458 24.25 -15.25 -1.74
C GLU A 458 23.36 -15.04 -0.49
N ILE A 459 22.05 -15.23 -0.68
CA ILE A 459 21.02 -15.13 0.37
C ILE A 459 20.12 -16.36 0.26
N GLY A 460 19.89 -17.04 1.38
CA GLY A 460 19.08 -18.25 1.47
C GLY A 460 17.59 -17.98 1.73
N ALA A 461 16.81 -19.05 1.76
CA ALA A 461 15.39 -19.01 2.09
C ALA A 461 15.16 -18.52 3.53
N GLY A 462 14.09 -17.76 3.71
CA GLY A 462 13.68 -17.16 4.99
C GLY A 462 14.36 -15.83 5.31
N GLU A 463 15.25 -15.32 4.47
CA GLU A 463 15.98 -14.06 4.70
C GLU A 463 15.45 -12.89 3.84
N ILE A 464 15.80 -11.68 4.27
CA ILE A 464 15.48 -10.42 3.56
C ILE A 464 16.78 -9.81 3.05
N CYS A 465 16.77 -9.34 1.79
CA CYS A 465 17.90 -8.66 1.18
C CYS A 465 17.43 -7.49 0.30
N ALA A 466 18.36 -6.63 -0.11
CA ALA A 466 18.10 -5.63 -1.13
C ALA A 466 18.98 -5.89 -2.37
N VAL A 467 18.42 -5.63 -3.55
CA VAL A 467 19.09 -5.80 -4.83
C VAL A 467 19.10 -4.49 -5.63
N PHE A 468 20.17 -4.27 -6.39
CA PHE A 468 20.34 -3.07 -7.21
C PHE A 468 19.87 -3.29 -8.65
N GLY A 469 19.31 -2.23 -9.25
CA GLY A 469 19.08 -2.16 -10.69
C GLY A 469 17.95 -3.07 -11.18
N VAL A 470 17.01 -3.39 -10.30
CA VAL A 470 15.82 -4.17 -10.62
C VAL A 470 14.65 -3.22 -10.79
N ASP A 471 14.21 -3.00 -12.04
CA ASP A 471 12.99 -2.24 -12.33
C ASP A 471 11.78 -3.15 -12.10
N CYS A 472 11.04 -2.85 -11.03
CA CYS A 472 9.81 -3.55 -10.65
C CYS A 472 8.87 -2.64 -9.85
N ALA A 473 7.65 -3.12 -9.61
CA ALA A 473 6.71 -2.50 -8.69
C ALA A 473 6.73 -3.24 -7.34
N SER A 474 6.35 -2.55 -6.26
CA SER A 474 6.13 -3.23 -4.99
C SER A 474 5.00 -4.27 -5.12
N GLY A 475 5.21 -5.46 -4.56
CA GLY A 475 4.33 -6.63 -4.71
C GLY A 475 4.71 -7.57 -5.86
N ASP A 476 5.69 -7.22 -6.71
CA ASP A 476 6.13 -8.12 -7.78
C ASP A 476 6.84 -9.37 -7.23
N THR A 477 6.47 -10.54 -7.75
CA THR A 477 7.13 -11.82 -7.42
C THR A 477 8.19 -12.15 -8.46
N PHE A 478 9.36 -12.58 -7.98
CA PHE A 478 10.50 -13.04 -8.78
C PHE A 478 10.69 -14.54 -8.64
N THR A 479 10.90 -15.22 -9.77
CA THR A 479 11.24 -16.65 -9.82
C THR A 479 12.49 -16.90 -10.66
N ASP A 480 13.03 -18.13 -10.63
CA ASP A 480 14.11 -18.56 -11.51
C ASP A 480 13.66 -18.87 -12.95
N GLY A 481 12.37 -18.69 -13.26
CA GLY A 481 11.76 -18.96 -14.56
C GLY A 481 11.30 -20.40 -14.78
N GLN A 482 11.53 -21.30 -13.80
CA GLN A 482 11.01 -22.67 -13.86
C GLN A 482 9.60 -22.77 -13.30
N LEU A 483 9.29 -21.96 -12.28
CA LEU A 483 8.01 -21.96 -11.60
C LEU A 483 7.12 -20.79 -12.06
N PRO A 484 5.87 -21.06 -12.51
CA PRO A 484 4.89 -20.04 -12.85
C PRO A 484 4.15 -19.50 -11.61
N TYR A 485 4.86 -19.31 -10.50
CA TYR A 485 4.29 -18.88 -9.23
C TYR A 485 4.21 -17.36 -9.13
N SER A 486 3.15 -16.88 -8.49
CA SER A 486 2.97 -15.49 -8.08
C SER A 486 2.54 -15.46 -6.62
N MET A 487 3.07 -14.55 -5.82
CA MET A 487 2.54 -14.33 -4.47
C MET A 487 1.18 -13.64 -4.55
N SER A 488 0.38 -13.79 -3.49
CA SER A 488 -0.87 -13.04 -3.33
C SER A 488 -0.61 -11.53 -3.28
N SER A 489 -1.49 -10.76 -3.91
CA SER A 489 -1.45 -9.29 -3.85
C SER A 489 -1.72 -8.81 -2.43
N MET A 490 -1.02 -7.76 -2.00
CA MET A 490 -1.35 -7.08 -0.76
C MET A 490 -2.68 -6.34 -0.87
N TYR A 491 -3.35 -6.15 0.26
CA TYR A 491 -4.52 -5.28 0.32
C TYR A 491 -4.08 -3.81 0.16
N VAL A 492 -4.59 -3.14 -0.86
CA VAL A 492 -4.36 -1.71 -1.08
C VAL A 492 -5.64 -0.97 -0.74
N PRO A 493 -5.67 -0.18 0.36
CA PRO A 493 -6.82 0.65 0.69
C PRO A 493 -7.11 1.67 -0.41
N ASP A 494 -8.38 2.07 -0.55
CA ASP A 494 -8.74 3.15 -1.44
C ASP A 494 -8.31 4.52 -0.89
N ALA A 495 -7.94 5.40 -1.82
CA ALA A 495 -7.56 6.77 -1.49
C ALA A 495 -8.80 7.56 -1.03
N VAL A 496 -8.68 8.23 0.11
CA VAL A 496 -9.78 8.97 0.75
C VAL A 496 -9.69 10.48 0.56
N MET A 497 -8.60 10.97 -0.02
CA MET A 497 -8.38 12.40 -0.24
C MET A 497 -7.74 12.64 -1.60
N SER A 498 -8.22 13.66 -2.30
CA SER A 498 -7.71 14.10 -3.60
C SER A 498 -7.39 15.59 -3.60
N LEU A 499 -6.30 15.96 -4.25
CA LEU A 499 -5.85 17.35 -4.45
C LEU A 499 -5.48 17.57 -5.92
N SER A 500 -5.82 18.74 -6.44
CA SER A 500 -5.27 19.22 -7.72
C SER A 500 -3.85 19.70 -7.48
N ILE A 501 -2.92 19.32 -8.35
CA ILE A 501 -1.51 19.69 -8.25
C ILE A 501 -0.98 20.20 -9.59
N LYS A 502 -0.22 21.29 -9.54
CA LYS A 502 0.42 21.88 -10.73
C LYS A 502 1.82 22.39 -10.40
N PRO A 503 2.84 22.18 -11.26
CA PRO A 503 4.14 22.80 -11.07
C PRO A 503 4.02 24.33 -11.25
N LYS A 504 4.64 25.10 -10.34
CA LYS A 504 4.63 26.58 -10.40
C LYS A 504 5.27 27.10 -11.68
N ARG A 505 6.31 26.42 -12.15
CA ARG A 505 7.07 26.77 -13.35
C ARG A 505 6.87 25.70 -14.40
N SER A 506 6.60 26.13 -15.64
CA SER A 506 6.49 25.20 -16.77
C SER A 506 7.78 24.45 -17.08
N SER A 507 8.94 24.98 -16.67
CA SER A 507 10.25 24.31 -16.80
C SER A 507 10.37 23.03 -15.98
N ASP A 508 9.56 22.90 -14.93
CA ASP A 508 9.69 21.82 -13.94
C ASP A 508 8.82 20.61 -14.32
N ALA A 509 8.10 20.68 -15.45
CA ALA A 509 7.17 19.64 -15.91
C ALA A 509 7.82 18.26 -16.10
N ASP A 510 9.04 18.21 -16.63
CA ASP A 510 9.78 16.95 -16.83
C ASP A 510 10.18 16.32 -15.48
N ALA A 511 10.61 17.13 -14.53
CA ALA A 511 10.97 16.68 -13.19
C ALA A 511 9.72 16.19 -12.43
N PHE A 512 8.62 16.93 -12.55
CA PHE A 512 7.31 16.56 -12.01
C PHE A 512 6.83 15.21 -12.54
N SER A 513 6.82 15.01 -13.87
CA SER A 513 6.38 13.75 -14.48
C SER A 513 7.23 12.56 -14.05
N LYS A 514 8.56 12.74 -13.97
CA LYS A 514 9.47 11.69 -13.46
C LYS A 514 9.17 11.33 -12.01
N ALA A 515 9.00 12.34 -11.15
CA ALA A 515 8.74 12.14 -9.73
C ALA A 515 7.38 11.47 -9.47
N MET A 516 6.31 11.90 -10.15
CA MET A 516 4.99 11.28 -10.00
C MET A 516 4.99 9.80 -10.39
N ASN A 517 5.62 9.46 -11.52
CA ASN A 517 5.75 8.07 -11.96
C ASN A 517 6.56 7.21 -10.97
N ARG A 518 7.55 7.81 -10.30
CA ARG A 518 8.32 7.12 -9.25
C ARG A 518 7.46 6.87 -8.02
N PHE A 519 6.79 7.90 -7.51
CA PHE A 519 5.96 7.80 -6.31
C PHE A 519 4.81 6.80 -6.47
N GLN A 520 4.18 6.74 -7.65
CA GLN A 520 3.14 5.76 -7.94
C GLN A 520 3.67 4.30 -7.97
N ARG A 521 4.94 4.08 -8.32
CA ARG A 521 5.56 2.74 -8.25
C ARG A 521 5.96 2.36 -6.82
N GLU A 522 6.38 3.35 -6.05
CA GLU A 522 6.79 3.19 -4.64
C GLU A 522 5.60 2.89 -3.72
N ASP A 523 4.48 3.58 -3.96
CA ASP A 523 3.25 3.49 -3.17
C ASP A 523 2.00 3.39 -4.06
N PRO A 524 1.31 2.23 -4.08
CA PRO A 524 0.12 2.05 -4.90
C PRO A 524 -1.13 2.76 -4.38
N THR A 525 -1.11 3.29 -3.15
CA THR A 525 -2.20 4.15 -2.64
C THR A 525 -2.11 5.57 -3.17
N PHE A 526 -0.93 5.99 -3.64
CA PHE A 526 -0.74 7.27 -4.32
C PHE A 526 -1.14 7.13 -5.79
N ARG A 527 -2.33 7.65 -6.13
CA ARG A 527 -2.88 7.60 -7.50
C ARG A 527 -2.77 8.96 -8.18
N LEU A 528 -2.24 8.95 -9.40
CA LEU A 528 -2.23 10.10 -10.29
C LEU A 528 -3.23 9.86 -11.43
N HIS A 529 -4.10 10.81 -11.69
CA HIS A 529 -4.88 10.85 -12.92
C HIS A 529 -5.03 12.29 -13.42
N VAL A 530 -5.29 12.44 -14.72
CA VAL A 530 -5.66 13.72 -15.31
C VAL A 530 -7.16 13.67 -15.53
N ASP A 531 -7.86 14.65 -14.98
CA ASP A 531 -9.31 14.78 -15.17
C ASP A 531 -9.60 15.24 -16.59
N GLU A 532 -10.44 14.50 -17.32
CA GLU A 532 -10.68 14.75 -18.75
C GLU A 532 -11.44 16.06 -19.01
N GLU A 533 -12.21 16.55 -18.03
CA GLU A 533 -13.04 17.75 -18.20
C GLU A 533 -12.32 19.03 -17.77
N SER A 534 -11.65 19.00 -16.62
CA SER A 534 -10.91 20.15 -16.10
C SER A 534 -9.49 20.25 -16.65
N GLU A 535 -8.97 19.17 -17.27
CA GLU A 535 -7.58 19.02 -17.70
C GLU A 535 -6.57 19.20 -16.55
N GLU A 536 -7.04 19.12 -15.30
CA GLU A 536 -6.20 19.24 -14.12
C GLU A 536 -5.58 17.89 -13.76
N THR A 537 -4.35 17.93 -13.25
CA THR A 537 -3.69 16.75 -12.70
C THR A 537 -4.09 16.58 -11.25
N ILE A 538 -4.75 15.47 -10.93
CA ILE A 538 -5.26 15.15 -9.61
C ILE A 538 -4.41 14.05 -8.99
N ILE A 539 -3.91 14.30 -7.78
CA ILE A 539 -3.27 13.31 -6.91
C ILE A 539 -4.26 12.86 -5.86
N SER A 540 -4.30 11.55 -5.59
CA SER A 540 -5.14 10.96 -4.56
C SER A 540 -4.30 10.11 -3.61
N GLY A 541 -4.60 10.17 -2.32
CA GLY A 541 -3.87 9.46 -1.28
C GLY A 541 -4.72 9.20 -0.04
N MET A 542 -4.06 8.72 1.01
CA MET A 542 -4.71 8.24 2.24
C MET A 542 -5.11 9.34 3.23
N GLY A 543 -4.65 10.57 3.04
CA GLY A 543 -4.89 11.67 3.96
C GLY A 543 -4.11 12.92 3.58
N GLU A 544 -4.34 13.99 4.35
CA GLU A 544 -3.71 15.29 4.14
C GLU A 544 -2.20 15.23 4.40
N LEU A 545 -1.80 14.63 5.53
CA LEU A 545 -0.40 14.45 5.88
C LEU A 545 0.34 13.59 4.85
N HIS A 546 -0.33 12.55 4.32
CA HIS A 546 0.20 11.74 3.24
C HIS A 546 0.56 12.62 2.03
N LEU A 547 -0.40 13.35 1.48
CA LEU A 547 -0.18 14.16 0.27
C LEU A 547 0.84 15.28 0.51
N ASP A 548 0.78 15.95 1.67
CA ASP A 548 1.74 17.00 2.05
C ASP A 548 3.19 16.51 2.03
N ILE A 549 3.43 15.30 2.53
CA ILE A 549 4.78 14.70 2.53
C ILE A 549 5.25 14.46 1.10
N TYR A 550 4.40 13.97 0.20
CA TYR A 550 4.78 13.79 -1.22
C TYR A 550 5.05 15.12 -1.93
N ILE A 551 4.29 16.17 -1.63
CA ILE A 551 4.53 17.52 -2.16
C ILE A 551 5.88 18.06 -1.66
N GLU A 552 6.19 17.86 -0.38
CA GLU A 552 7.47 18.30 0.18
C GLU A 552 8.65 17.46 -0.34
N ARG A 553 8.45 16.16 -0.62
CA ARG A 553 9.42 15.32 -1.34
C ARG A 553 9.68 15.82 -2.75
N LEU A 554 8.65 16.24 -3.52
CA LEU A 554 8.85 16.88 -4.83
C LEU A 554 9.76 18.11 -4.73
N ARG A 555 9.50 18.93 -3.71
CA ARG A 555 10.24 20.16 -3.47
C ARG A 555 11.70 19.90 -3.12
N ARG A 556 11.99 18.94 -2.23
CA ARG A 556 13.35 18.67 -1.75
C ARG A 556 14.15 17.78 -2.71
N GLU A 557 13.56 16.68 -3.16
CA GLU A 557 14.25 15.68 -4.00
C GLU A 557 14.36 16.14 -5.45
N TYR A 558 13.31 16.74 -6.00
CA TYR A 558 13.23 17.11 -7.43
C TYR A 558 13.32 18.61 -7.68
N LYS A 559 13.40 19.44 -6.63
CA LYS A 559 13.44 20.91 -6.72
C LYS A 559 12.26 21.49 -7.53
N CYS A 560 11.13 20.80 -7.46
CA CYS A 560 9.90 21.14 -8.18
C CYS A 560 8.90 21.71 -7.19
N ASP A 561 8.77 23.04 -7.14
CA ASP A 561 7.73 23.68 -6.35
C ASP A 561 6.38 23.51 -7.05
N CYS A 562 5.39 23.00 -6.31
CA CYS A 562 4.03 22.80 -6.80
C CYS A 562 3.04 23.72 -6.08
N GLU A 563 1.96 24.07 -6.78
CA GLU A 563 0.76 24.66 -6.22
C GLU A 563 -0.30 23.57 -6.10
N THR A 564 -0.98 23.57 -4.96
CA THR A 564 -2.04 22.62 -4.64
C THR A 564 -3.36 23.34 -4.46
N GLY A 565 -4.43 22.72 -4.93
CA GLY A 565 -5.78 23.24 -4.81
C GLY A 565 -6.80 22.12 -4.63
N GLN A 566 -8.04 22.50 -4.34
CA GLN A 566 -9.14 21.56 -4.39
C GLN A 566 -9.39 21.16 -5.87
N PRO A 567 -9.61 19.87 -6.16
CA PRO A 567 -10.04 19.43 -7.48
C PRO A 567 -11.29 20.19 -7.91
N ARG A 568 -11.34 20.58 -9.19
CA ARG A 568 -12.56 21.19 -9.74
C ARG A 568 -13.68 20.16 -9.76
N VAL A 569 -14.81 20.52 -9.17
CA VAL A 569 -16.02 19.72 -9.24
C VAL A 569 -16.63 19.86 -10.64
N ALA A 570 -16.92 18.73 -11.27
CA ALA A 570 -17.59 18.69 -12.57
C ALA A 570 -19.08 19.02 -12.42
N TYR A 571 -19.40 20.30 -12.29
CA TYR A 571 -20.78 20.79 -12.30
C TYR A 571 -21.44 20.57 -13.68
N ARG A 572 -22.76 20.54 -13.70
CA ARG A 572 -23.56 20.54 -14.92
C ARG A 572 -24.54 21.70 -14.89
N GLU A 573 -25.12 22.02 -16.03
CA GLU A 573 -26.18 23.01 -16.14
C GLU A 573 -27.43 22.34 -16.70
N THR A 574 -28.62 22.78 -16.29
CA THR A 574 -29.88 22.31 -16.89
C THR A 574 -30.94 23.40 -16.82
N ILE A 575 -32.09 23.14 -17.43
CA ILE A 575 -33.27 24.01 -17.44
C ILE A 575 -34.40 23.36 -16.63
N THR A 576 -35.28 24.17 -16.05
CA THR A 576 -36.33 23.70 -15.13
C THR A 576 -37.74 23.84 -15.67
N ARG A 577 -37.94 24.70 -16.66
CA ARG A 577 -39.25 24.96 -17.27
C ARG A 577 -39.12 25.20 -18.76
N ARG A 578 -40.25 25.12 -19.46
CA ARG A 578 -40.35 25.46 -20.88
C ARG A 578 -40.18 26.96 -21.10
N ALA A 579 -39.43 27.36 -22.13
CA ALA A 579 -39.33 28.73 -22.62
C ALA A 579 -39.33 28.78 -24.16
N ASP A 580 -40.18 29.63 -24.72
CA ASP A 580 -40.22 29.86 -26.16
C ASP A 580 -39.11 30.83 -26.59
N TYR A 581 -38.58 30.66 -27.80
CA TYR A 581 -37.55 31.52 -28.35
C TYR A 581 -37.84 31.92 -29.80
N ASP A 582 -37.48 33.16 -30.13
CA ASP A 582 -37.44 33.69 -31.49
C ASP A 582 -36.16 34.50 -31.63
N PHE A 583 -35.23 33.96 -32.42
CA PHE A 583 -33.91 34.57 -32.63
C PHE A 583 -33.65 34.79 -34.11
N LEU A 584 -33.35 36.04 -34.47
CA LEU A 584 -32.95 36.46 -35.81
C LEU A 584 -31.48 36.91 -35.79
N LEU A 585 -30.62 36.13 -36.46
CA LEU A 585 -29.28 36.54 -36.81
C LEU A 585 -29.32 37.29 -38.15
N LYS A 586 -28.94 38.57 -38.13
CA LYS A 586 -28.77 39.39 -39.34
C LYS A 586 -27.49 40.22 -39.24
N ARG A 587 -26.46 39.86 -40.01
CA ARG A 587 -25.20 40.62 -40.12
C ARG A 587 -24.87 40.86 -41.58
N GLN A 588 -24.60 42.12 -41.94
CA GLN A 588 -24.22 42.48 -43.30
C GLN A 588 -23.08 43.50 -43.24
N SER A 589 -21.85 43.03 -43.45
CA SER A 589 -20.62 43.86 -43.41
C SER A 589 -19.95 44.01 -44.79
N GLY A 590 -20.73 43.88 -45.87
CA GLY A 590 -20.28 43.93 -47.27
C GLY A 590 -19.87 42.55 -47.81
N GLY A 591 -20.61 42.02 -48.79
CA GLY A 591 -20.52 40.64 -49.28
C GLY A 591 -21.73 39.77 -48.87
N PRO A 592 -21.72 38.44 -49.12
CA PRO A 592 -22.74 37.53 -48.60
C PRO A 592 -22.86 37.72 -47.08
N GLY A 593 -24.08 38.02 -46.61
CA GLY A 593 -24.33 38.26 -45.19
C GLY A 593 -24.54 36.97 -44.41
N ASP A 594 -24.77 37.11 -43.10
CA ASP A 594 -25.34 36.04 -42.27
C ASP A 594 -26.82 36.36 -42.02
N PHE A 595 -27.70 35.50 -42.51
CA PHE A 595 -29.14 35.53 -42.23
C PHE A 595 -29.65 34.15 -41.79
N ALA A 596 -30.17 34.07 -40.56
CA ALA A 596 -30.87 32.90 -40.07
C ALA A 596 -31.88 33.31 -38.99
N ARG A 597 -33.13 32.89 -39.11
CA ARG A 597 -34.12 32.99 -38.04
C ARG A 597 -34.53 31.61 -37.59
N VAL A 598 -34.46 31.36 -36.28
CA VAL A 598 -34.86 30.08 -35.66
C VAL A 598 -35.88 30.38 -34.57
N MET A 599 -37.02 29.71 -34.63
CA MET A 599 -38.10 29.79 -33.65
C MET A 599 -38.41 28.41 -33.09
N GLY A 600 -38.90 28.37 -31.85
CA GLY A 600 -39.16 27.12 -31.16
C GLY A 600 -39.32 27.30 -29.66
N TRP A 601 -39.11 26.22 -28.93
CA TRP A 601 -39.04 26.24 -27.48
C TRP A 601 -37.95 25.30 -26.98
N ILE A 602 -37.44 25.60 -25.78
CA ILE A 602 -36.62 24.69 -25.00
C ILE A 602 -37.40 24.23 -23.79
N GLU A 603 -37.24 22.98 -23.37
CA GLU A 603 -37.86 22.41 -22.18
C GLU A 603 -36.99 21.30 -21.58
N PRO A 604 -37.15 20.98 -20.28
CA PRO A 604 -36.45 19.85 -19.69
C PRO A 604 -36.80 18.56 -20.44
N ASN A 605 -35.81 17.70 -20.70
CA ASN A 605 -36.04 16.45 -21.40
C ASN A 605 -36.92 15.52 -20.53
N PRO A 606 -38.13 15.16 -20.99
CA PRO A 606 -39.07 14.35 -20.22
C PRO A 606 -38.69 12.87 -20.17
N GLU A 607 -37.87 12.38 -21.10
CA GLU A 607 -37.50 10.96 -21.20
C GLU A 607 -36.21 10.63 -20.44
N ASP A 608 -35.24 11.55 -20.41
CA ASP A 608 -33.92 11.32 -19.82
C ASP A 608 -33.33 12.64 -19.30
N SER A 609 -33.19 12.76 -17.97
CA SER A 609 -32.66 13.94 -17.31
C SER A 609 -31.16 14.18 -17.53
N GLU A 610 -30.43 13.21 -18.09
CA GLU A 610 -28.99 13.31 -18.34
C GLU A 610 -28.65 13.53 -19.81
N LYS A 611 -29.59 13.26 -20.74
CA LYS A 611 -29.35 13.43 -22.17
C LYS A 611 -30.05 14.65 -22.74
N ASN A 612 -29.36 15.30 -23.66
CA ASN A 612 -29.93 16.37 -24.45
C ASN A 612 -30.67 15.80 -25.66
N HIS A 613 -31.80 16.41 -26.01
CA HIS A 613 -32.63 16.00 -27.14
C HIS A 613 -32.83 17.18 -28.11
N PHE A 614 -32.76 16.89 -29.41
CA PHE A 614 -33.03 17.87 -30.45
C PHE A 614 -34.10 17.34 -31.39
N GLU A 615 -35.18 18.09 -31.53
CA GLU A 615 -36.32 17.73 -32.36
C GLU A 615 -36.63 18.84 -33.37
N THR A 616 -37.07 18.43 -34.57
CA THR A 616 -37.50 19.35 -35.62
C THR A 616 -38.97 19.10 -35.95
N GLN A 617 -39.80 20.13 -35.79
CA GLN A 617 -41.23 20.11 -36.09
C GLN A 617 -41.61 21.16 -37.16
N VAL A 618 -40.71 21.39 -38.13
CA VAL A 618 -40.91 22.39 -39.18
C VAL A 618 -41.90 21.89 -40.24
N VAL A 619 -43.01 22.61 -40.40
CA VAL A 619 -44.07 22.31 -41.39
C VAL A 619 -43.94 23.25 -42.59
N GLY A 620 -43.95 22.70 -43.81
CA GLY A 620 -43.98 23.49 -45.04
C GLY A 620 -42.62 23.97 -45.58
N GLY A 621 -41.51 23.49 -45.01
CA GLY A 621 -40.16 23.70 -45.56
C GLY A 621 -39.61 25.13 -45.44
N THR A 622 -40.05 25.90 -44.43
CA THR A 622 -39.54 27.26 -44.16
C THR A 622 -38.03 27.30 -43.89
N ILE A 623 -37.50 26.22 -43.32
CA ILE A 623 -36.06 25.92 -43.23
C ILE A 623 -35.78 24.61 -43.99
N PRO A 624 -34.89 24.61 -45.01
CA PRO A 624 -34.42 23.39 -45.67
C PRO A 624 -33.75 22.39 -44.70
N ASP A 625 -33.93 21.09 -44.93
CA ASP A 625 -33.39 19.99 -44.08
C ASP A 625 -31.87 20.10 -43.85
N LYS A 626 -31.14 20.61 -44.85
CA LYS A 626 -29.70 20.85 -44.74
C LYS A 626 -29.36 21.80 -43.57
N PHE A 627 -30.14 22.87 -43.41
CA PHE A 627 -29.94 23.84 -42.34
C PHE A 627 -30.49 23.34 -41.00
N LEU A 628 -31.50 22.47 -40.99
CA LEU A 628 -31.97 21.80 -39.77
C LEU A 628 -30.90 20.90 -39.13
N SER A 629 -30.12 20.17 -39.94
CA SER A 629 -28.95 19.44 -39.44
C SER A 629 -27.88 20.39 -38.84
N ALA A 630 -27.73 21.59 -39.40
CA ALA A 630 -26.82 22.61 -38.86
C ALA A 630 -27.34 23.21 -37.54
N CYS A 631 -28.66 23.35 -37.38
CA CYS A 631 -29.29 23.69 -36.11
C CYS A 631 -29.00 22.63 -35.04
N GLY A 632 -29.16 21.34 -35.35
CA GLY A 632 -28.84 20.25 -34.43
C GLY A 632 -27.39 20.30 -33.94
N LYS A 633 -26.44 20.47 -34.86
CA LYS A 633 -25.01 20.70 -34.50
C LYS A 633 -24.80 21.96 -33.67
N GLY A 634 -25.55 23.04 -33.97
CA GLY A 634 -25.51 24.28 -33.19
C GLY A 634 -26.01 24.08 -31.75
N PHE A 635 -27.04 23.26 -31.56
CA PHE A 635 -27.53 22.87 -30.24
C PHE A 635 -26.51 22.04 -29.46
N GLU A 636 -25.92 21.01 -30.08
CA GLU A 636 -24.85 20.21 -29.45
C GLU A 636 -23.69 21.09 -28.98
N LEU A 637 -23.21 22.01 -29.83
CA LEU A 637 -22.16 22.98 -29.47
C LEU A 637 -22.59 23.95 -28.35
N ALA A 638 -23.88 24.32 -28.29
CA ALA A 638 -24.40 25.16 -27.21
C ALA A 638 -24.44 24.40 -25.87
N CYS A 639 -24.73 23.10 -25.92
CA CYS A 639 -24.73 22.23 -24.74
C CYS A 639 -23.33 21.89 -24.23
N GLU A 640 -22.28 21.98 -25.04
CA GLU A 640 -20.90 21.76 -24.57
C GLU A 640 -20.45 22.82 -23.55
N LYS A 641 -20.88 24.09 -23.72
CA LYS A 641 -20.53 25.21 -22.86
C LYS A 641 -21.77 26.01 -22.47
N GLY A 642 -22.28 25.69 -21.30
CA GLY A 642 -23.46 26.30 -20.71
C GLY A 642 -23.30 27.79 -20.42
N PRO A 643 -24.41 28.55 -20.36
CA PRO A 643 -24.36 30.00 -20.21
C PRO A 643 -23.98 30.47 -18.80
N LEU A 644 -24.23 29.67 -17.75
CA LEU A 644 -24.07 30.11 -16.36
C LEU A 644 -22.62 29.98 -15.87
N LEU A 645 -22.01 28.82 -16.07
CA LEU A 645 -20.68 28.47 -15.58
C LEU A 645 -19.72 28.03 -16.69
N GLY A 646 -20.23 27.84 -17.91
CA GLY A 646 -19.44 27.27 -19.01
C GLY A 646 -19.26 25.76 -18.91
N HIS A 647 -20.05 25.08 -18.07
CA HIS A 647 -20.05 23.61 -17.95
C HIS A 647 -21.05 22.97 -18.92
N ARG A 648 -20.94 21.66 -19.12
CA ARG A 648 -21.85 20.93 -20.01
C ARG A 648 -23.30 21.02 -19.51
N VAL A 649 -24.21 21.32 -20.44
CA VAL A 649 -25.65 21.27 -20.20
C VAL A 649 -26.13 19.83 -20.38
N ILE A 650 -26.99 19.36 -19.48
CA ILE A 650 -27.65 18.04 -19.56
C ILE A 650 -29.16 18.17 -19.40
N GLY A 651 -29.91 17.19 -19.89
CA GLY A 651 -31.36 17.14 -19.73
C GLY A 651 -32.12 18.27 -20.42
N ALA A 652 -31.55 18.93 -21.43
CA ALA A 652 -32.23 19.96 -22.21
C ALA A 652 -32.80 19.37 -23.51
N SER A 653 -34.06 19.70 -23.82
CA SER A 653 -34.71 19.39 -25.09
C SER A 653 -34.95 20.69 -25.87
N MET A 654 -34.51 20.76 -27.12
CA MET A 654 -34.73 21.91 -28.00
C MET A 654 -35.55 21.50 -29.22
N VAL A 655 -36.71 22.13 -29.39
CA VAL A 655 -37.63 21.86 -30.50
C VAL A 655 -37.67 23.06 -31.44
N VAL A 656 -37.26 22.87 -32.69
CA VAL A 656 -37.36 23.89 -33.76
C VAL A 656 -38.66 23.68 -34.51
N ASN A 657 -39.60 24.63 -34.40
CA ASN A 657 -40.91 24.53 -35.03
C ASN A 657 -41.06 25.40 -36.29
N ASP A 658 -40.35 26.52 -36.37
CA ASP A 658 -40.44 27.44 -37.51
C ASP A 658 -39.18 28.32 -37.63
N GLY A 659 -39.06 29.08 -38.71
CA GLY A 659 -37.97 30.02 -38.92
C GLY A 659 -38.00 30.69 -40.29
N ALA A 660 -36.91 31.34 -40.66
CA ALA A 660 -36.80 32.03 -41.95
C ALA A 660 -35.39 31.94 -42.53
N THR A 661 -35.35 31.82 -43.85
CA THR A 661 -34.14 31.78 -44.67
C THR A 661 -34.06 32.97 -45.62
N HIS A 662 -32.86 33.28 -46.10
CA HIS A 662 -32.61 34.23 -47.17
C HIS A 662 -31.78 33.56 -48.25
N VAL A 663 -32.12 33.81 -49.52
CA VAL A 663 -31.60 33.05 -50.68
C VAL A 663 -30.07 33.17 -50.82
N THR A 664 -29.49 34.33 -50.49
CA THR A 664 -28.05 34.59 -50.67
C THR A 664 -27.24 34.61 -49.39
N ASP A 665 -27.90 34.84 -48.25
CA ASP A 665 -27.23 35.17 -46.98
C ASP A 665 -27.42 34.07 -45.92
N SER A 666 -28.19 33.02 -46.21
CA SER A 666 -28.31 31.85 -45.34
C SER A 666 -27.24 30.81 -45.62
N SER A 667 -26.57 30.38 -44.56
CA SER A 667 -25.52 29.35 -44.60
C SER A 667 -25.67 28.38 -43.41
N ASP A 668 -25.04 27.21 -43.51
CA ASP A 668 -24.98 26.23 -42.42
C ASP A 668 -24.38 26.86 -41.14
N TYR A 669 -23.38 27.74 -41.31
CA TYR A 669 -22.78 28.49 -40.21
C TYR A 669 -23.76 29.48 -39.56
N ALA A 670 -24.52 30.23 -40.36
CA ALA A 670 -25.49 31.20 -39.85
C ALA A 670 -26.59 30.52 -39.03
N PHE A 671 -27.12 29.37 -39.48
CA PHE A 671 -28.12 28.61 -38.72
C PHE A 671 -27.55 27.99 -37.44
N SER A 672 -26.35 27.39 -37.50
CA SER A 672 -25.69 26.86 -36.29
C SER A 672 -25.43 27.95 -35.25
N LEU A 673 -24.97 29.14 -35.67
CA LEU A 673 -24.73 30.27 -34.79
C LEU A 673 -26.03 30.87 -34.24
N ALA A 674 -27.07 31.00 -35.07
CA ALA A 674 -28.39 31.45 -34.65
C ALA A 674 -28.98 30.52 -33.58
N THR A 675 -28.85 29.20 -33.75
CA THR A 675 -29.29 28.22 -32.75
C THR A 675 -28.53 28.36 -31.43
N GLN A 676 -27.21 28.52 -31.46
CA GLN A 676 -26.41 28.75 -30.24
C GLN A 676 -26.84 30.01 -29.49
N MET A 677 -27.11 31.10 -30.21
CA MET A 677 -27.55 32.36 -29.60
C MET A 677 -29.00 32.29 -29.10
N ALA A 678 -29.88 31.59 -29.84
CA ALA A 678 -31.25 31.31 -29.42
C ALA A 678 -31.27 30.52 -28.12
N PHE A 679 -30.48 29.44 -28.03
CA PHE A 679 -30.35 28.62 -26.85
C PHE A 679 -29.88 29.44 -25.64
N ARG A 680 -28.79 30.22 -25.78
CA ARG A 680 -28.28 31.07 -24.68
C ARG A 680 -29.30 32.07 -24.17
N LYS A 681 -30.07 32.70 -25.06
CA LYS A 681 -31.10 33.68 -24.66
C LYS A 681 -32.27 32.99 -23.94
N ALA A 682 -32.70 31.84 -24.46
CA ALA A 682 -33.80 31.08 -23.90
C ALA A 682 -33.45 30.40 -22.57
N PHE A 683 -32.16 30.09 -22.34
CA PHE A 683 -31.70 29.35 -21.17
C PHE A 683 -32.01 30.06 -19.84
N ASP A 684 -31.82 31.38 -19.77
CA ASP A 684 -32.16 32.17 -18.58
C ASP A 684 -33.68 32.20 -18.36
N ASP A 685 -34.46 32.36 -19.43
CA ASP A 685 -35.93 32.36 -19.39
C ASP A 685 -36.49 30.98 -18.98
N ALA A 686 -35.81 29.89 -19.36
CA ALA A 686 -36.13 28.51 -19.01
C ALA A 686 -35.76 28.12 -17.57
N GLY A 687 -35.28 29.09 -16.77
CA GLY A 687 -34.93 28.87 -15.37
C GLY A 687 -33.68 27.99 -15.24
N GLY A 688 -32.58 28.40 -15.88
CA GLY A 688 -31.29 27.73 -15.81
C GLY A 688 -30.81 27.51 -14.37
N VAL A 689 -30.47 26.27 -14.05
CA VAL A 689 -29.93 25.86 -12.74
C VAL A 689 -28.61 25.13 -12.90
N VAL A 690 -27.76 25.25 -11.89
CA VAL A 690 -26.52 24.49 -11.78
C VAL A 690 -26.81 23.19 -11.04
N LEU A 691 -26.36 22.09 -11.60
CA LEU A 691 -26.40 20.77 -10.97
C LEU A 691 -25.03 20.46 -10.37
N GLU A 692 -25.03 19.94 -9.15
CA GLU A 692 -23.86 19.40 -8.48
C GLU A 692 -23.89 17.87 -8.47
N PRO A 693 -22.72 17.20 -8.52
CA PRO A 693 -22.65 15.75 -8.37
C PRO A 693 -22.86 15.37 -6.90
N LEU A 694 -23.87 14.52 -6.67
CA LEU A 694 -24.08 13.84 -5.40
C LEU A 694 -23.33 12.51 -5.37
N MET A 695 -22.67 12.25 -4.25
CA MET A 695 -21.92 11.05 -3.96
C MET A 695 -22.70 10.20 -2.96
N LYS A 696 -22.93 8.94 -3.32
CA LYS A 696 -23.42 7.94 -2.38
C LYS A 696 -22.28 7.60 -1.43
N THR A 697 -22.38 8.07 -0.20
CA THR A 697 -21.34 7.94 0.82
C THR A 697 -21.74 6.88 1.83
N THR A 698 -20.92 5.85 1.98
CA THR A 698 -21.08 4.79 2.98
C THR A 698 -20.05 4.99 4.07
N ILE A 699 -20.48 5.14 5.32
CA ILE A 699 -19.60 5.38 6.48
C ILE A 699 -19.76 4.21 7.44
N THR A 700 -18.66 3.60 7.85
CA THR A 700 -18.64 2.52 8.86
C THR A 700 -17.83 2.96 10.07
N ALA A 701 -18.38 2.81 11.27
CA ALA A 701 -17.67 3.12 12.51
C ALA A 701 -18.25 2.34 13.71
N PRO A 702 -17.56 2.28 14.86
CA PRO A 702 -18.10 1.66 16.05
C PRO A 702 -19.36 2.35 16.59
N ASN A 703 -20.25 1.57 17.20
CA ASN A 703 -21.55 2.02 17.73
C ASN A 703 -21.47 3.23 18.68
N GLU A 704 -20.36 3.36 19.42
CA GLU A 704 -20.13 4.47 20.37
C GLU A 704 -20.09 5.86 19.69
N PHE A 705 -19.81 5.94 18.38
CA PHE A 705 -19.68 7.20 17.64
C PHE A 705 -20.89 7.52 16.76
N GLN A 706 -21.95 6.72 16.82
CA GLN A 706 -23.14 6.89 15.98
C GLN A 706 -23.71 8.32 16.04
N GLY A 707 -23.88 8.87 17.25
CA GLY A 707 -24.42 10.23 17.44
C GLY A 707 -23.55 11.32 16.81
N ASN A 708 -22.22 11.19 16.88
CA ASN A 708 -21.29 12.16 16.32
C ASN A 708 -21.34 12.17 14.78
N ILE A 709 -21.43 10.99 14.17
CA ILE A 709 -21.51 10.86 12.70
C ILE A 709 -22.85 11.37 12.18
N LEU A 710 -23.96 11.03 12.84
CA LEU A 710 -25.28 11.55 12.47
C LEU A 710 -25.31 13.09 12.48
N MET A 711 -24.72 13.70 13.50
CA MET A 711 -24.61 15.16 13.58
C MET A 711 -23.73 15.75 12.47
N LEU A 712 -22.63 15.07 12.12
CA LEU A 712 -21.73 15.50 11.06
C LEU A 712 -22.40 15.42 9.68
N MET A 713 -23.17 14.36 9.42
CA MET A 713 -23.82 14.13 8.13
C MET A 713 -25.05 14.99 7.91
N ASN A 714 -25.82 15.29 8.97
CA ASN A 714 -26.96 16.22 8.88
C ASN A 714 -26.58 17.62 8.36
N LYS A 715 -25.30 18.02 8.45
CA LYS A 715 -24.81 19.30 7.93
C LYS A 715 -24.34 19.22 6.47
N ARG A 716 -24.15 18.02 5.92
CA ARG A 716 -23.40 17.78 4.67
C ARG A 716 -24.21 17.05 3.59
N GLY A 717 -25.29 16.38 3.95
CA GLY A 717 -26.10 15.65 2.99
C GLY A 717 -27.36 15.06 3.61
N THR A 718 -28.04 14.25 2.81
CA THR A 718 -29.27 13.57 3.19
C THR A 718 -28.95 12.14 3.57
N ILE A 719 -29.29 11.73 4.79
CA ILE A 719 -29.12 10.35 5.24
C ILE A 719 -30.21 9.51 4.58
N VAL A 720 -29.80 8.48 3.86
CA VAL A 720 -30.68 7.55 3.16
C VAL A 720 -31.01 6.37 4.06
N ASP A 721 -30.00 5.79 4.69
CA ASP A 721 -30.15 4.59 5.51
C ASP A 721 -29.14 4.52 6.66
N THR A 722 -29.45 3.74 7.68
CA THR A 722 -28.56 3.46 8.82
C THR A 722 -28.78 2.02 9.29
N GLU A 723 -27.74 1.20 9.16
CA GLU A 723 -27.70 -0.17 9.63
C GLU A 723 -26.86 -0.26 10.91
N ILE A 724 -27.39 -0.88 11.96
CA ILE A 724 -26.70 -1.05 13.24
C ILE A 724 -26.35 -2.52 13.41
N GLY A 725 -25.06 -2.83 13.32
CA GLY A 725 -24.52 -4.16 13.61
C GLY A 725 -24.15 -4.33 15.09
N PRO A 726 -23.68 -5.53 15.49
CA PRO A 726 -23.35 -5.83 16.88
C PRO A 726 -22.15 -5.02 17.42
N ASP A 727 -21.10 -4.85 16.60
CA ASP A 727 -19.88 -4.10 16.99
C ASP A 727 -19.77 -2.74 16.26
N ASP A 728 -20.19 -2.68 14.99
CA ASP A 728 -20.06 -1.53 14.10
C ASP A 728 -21.44 -1.10 13.55
N PHE A 729 -21.60 0.19 13.21
CA PHE A 729 -22.74 0.72 12.47
C PHE A 729 -22.30 1.26 11.11
N THR A 730 -23.21 1.16 10.15
CA THR A 730 -23.01 1.63 8.78
C THR A 730 -24.09 2.67 8.46
N LEU A 731 -23.68 3.83 7.92
CA LEU A 731 -24.57 4.90 7.49
C LEU A 731 -24.39 5.16 6.00
N ILE A 732 -25.50 5.23 5.27
CA ILE A 732 -25.53 5.55 3.84
C ILE A 732 -26.18 6.92 3.68
N ALA A 733 -25.49 7.86 3.02
CA ALA A 733 -25.99 9.21 2.79
C ALA A 733 -25.61 9.72 1.40
N ASP A 734 -26.48 10.51 0.80
CA ASP A 734 -26.20 11.26 -0.42
C ASP A 734 -25.64 12.64 -0.04
N CYS A 735 -24.41 12.91 -0.47
CA CYS A 735 -23.67 14.13 -0.11
C CYS A 735 -23.11 14.81 -1.35
N SER A 736 -23.11 16.14 -1.39
CA SER A 736 -22.44 16.88 -2.45
C SER A 736 -20.93 16.62 -2.42
N LEU A 737 -20.32 16.34 -3.57
CA LEU A 737 -18.87 16.18 -3.68
C LEU A 737 -18.13 17.42 -3.15
N ASN A 738 -18.68 18.62 -3.35
CA ASN A 738 -18.12 19.86 -2.84
C ASN A 738 -18.11 19.92 -1.30
N ALA A 739 -19.15 19.38 -0.65
CA ALA A 739 -19.24 19.30 0.80
C ALA A 739 -18.33 18.22 1.42
N MET A 740 -17.79 17.31 0.60
CA MET A 740 -16.95 16.20 1.03
C MET A 740 -15.45 16.54 1.09
N PHE A 741 -15.03 17.70 0.58
CA PHE A 741 -13.64 18.15 0.73
C PHE A 741 -13.25 18.29 2.21
N GLY A 742 -12.15 17.63 2.61
CA GLY A 742 -11.70 17.57 4.00
C GLY A 742 -12.58 16.73 4.94
N PHE A 743 -13.54 15.96 4.41
CA PHE A 743 -14.43 15.12 5.22
C PHE A 743 -13.67 14.08 6.04
N SER A 744 -12.64 13.45 5.45
CA SER A 744 -11.81 12.44 6.12
C SER A 744 -11.25 12.93 7.47
N SER A 745 -10.71 14.15 7.52
CA SER A 745 -10.15 14.74 8.74
C SER A 745 -11.23 14.96 9.80
N HIS A 746 -12.42 15.44 9.41
CA HIS A 746 -13.55 15.63 10.32
C HIS A 746 -14.11 14.29 10.84
N LEU A 747 -14.25 13.29 9.97
CA LEU A 747 -14.71 11.96 10.34
C LEU A 747 -13.75 11.31 11.35
N ARG A 748 -12.44 11.37 11.07
CA ARG A 748 -11.42 10.85 11.98
C ARG A 748 -11.46 11.55 13.34
N ALA A 749 -11.63 12.87 13.37
CA ALA A 749 -11.77 13.60 14.64
C ALA A 749 -13.03 13.15 15.41
N ALA A 750 -14.17 13.00 14.72
CA ALA A 750 -15.45 12.62 15.34
C ALA A 750 -15.49 11.17 15.85
N THR A 751 -14.68 10.28 15.26
CA THR A 751 -14.64 8.83 15.54
C THR A 751 -13.37 8.38 16.24
N GLN A 752 -12.53 9.33 16.69
CA GLN A 752 -11.20 9.05 17.22
C GLN A 752 -10.33 8.20 16.26
N GLY A 753 -10.54 8.35 14.95
CA GLY A 753 -9.80 7.66 13.89
C GLY A 753 -10.28 6.23 13.60
N LYS A 754 -11.43 5.80 14.13
CA LYS A 754 -11.99 4.46 13.88
C LYS A 754 -13.00 4.40 12.73
N GLY A 755 -13.46 5.55 12.24
CA GLY A 755 -14.41 5.62 11.14
C GLY A 755 -13.73 5.53 9.79
N GLU A 756 -14.33 4.75 8.90
CA GLU A 756 -13.97 4.60 7.50
C GLU A 756 -15.15 5.05 6.62
N PHE A 757 -14.86 5.54 5.42
CA PHE A 757 -15.91 5.88 4.47
C PHE A 757 -15.50 5.55 3.03
N GLY A 758 -16.48 5.16 2.23
CA GLY A 758 -16.37 5.03 0.78
C GLY A 758 -17.36 5.98 0.11
N MET A 759 -17.02 6.47 -1.08
CA MET A 759 -17.92 7.31 -1.87
C MET A 759 -17.91 6.88 -3.33
N GLU A 760 -19.08 6.88 -3.95
CA GLU A 760 -19.27 6.59 -5.37
C GLU A 760 -20.20 7.64 -5.97
N PHE A 761 -20.04 7.95 -7.26
CA PHE A 761 -20.95 8.86 -7.95
C PHE A 761 -22.36 8.26 -7.96
N SER A 762 -23.35 9.05 -7.53
CA SER A 762 -24.75 8.64 -7.48
C SER A 762 -25.51 9.22 -8.67
N HIS A 763 -25.71 10.54 -8.66
CA HIS A 763 -26.44 11.28 -9.69
C HIS A 763 -26.17 12.78 -9.57
N TYR A 764 -26.65 13.56 -10.53
CA TYR A 764 -26.65 15.03 -10.47
C TYR A 764 -27.95 15.56 -9.84
N ALA A 765 -27.83 16.56 -8.97
CA ALA A 765 -28.97 17.24 -8.34
C ALA A 765 -28.80 18.77 -8.36
N PRO A 766 -29.90 19.56 -8.30
CA PRO A 766 -29.83 21.01 -8.24
C PRO A 766 -29.01 21.49 -7.05
N ALA A 767 -27.98 22.30 -7.32
CA ALA A 767 -27.16 22.90 -6.28
C ALA A 767 -27.98 23.91 -5.46
N PRO A 768 -27.70 24.05 -4.14
CA PRO A 768 -28.32 25.08 -3.32
C PRO A 768 -28.16 26.47 -3.94
N MET A 769 -29.22 27.29 -3.91
CA MET A 769 -29.23 28.62 -4.55
C MET A 769 -28.07 29.53 -4.09
N GLN A 770 -27.63 29.39 -2.84
CA GLN A 770 -26.50 30.15 -2.32
C GLN A 770 -25.19 29.74 -3.01
N LEU A 771 -24.94 28.43 -3.13
CA LEU A 771 -23.78 27.88 -3.84
C LEU A 771 -23.80 28.25 -5.32
N GLN A 772 -24.98 28.16 -5.98
CA GLN A 772 -25.13 28.57 -7.38
C GLN A 772 -24.71 30.04 -7.59
N LYS A 773 -25.18 30.96 -6.73
CA LYS A 773 -24.81 32.39 -6.84
C LYS A 773 -23.32 32.61 -6.66
N GLU A 774 -22.69 31.91 -5.72
CA GLU A 774 -21.25 31.99 -5.47
C GLU A 774 -20.43 31.49 -6.67
N LEU A 775 -20.82 30.36 -7.27
CA LEU A 775 -20.18 29.79 -8.45
C LEU A 775 -20.29 30.72 -9.66
N VAL A 776 -21.48 31.28 -9.92
CA VAL A 776 -21.71 32.21 -11.04
C VAL A 776 -20.87 33.48 -10.85
N ALA A 777 -20.83 34.05 -9.65
CA ALA A 777 -20.01 35.22 -9.37
C ALA A 777 -18.50 34.94 -9.55
N LYS A 778 -18.03 33.74 -9.18
CA LYS A 778 -16.64 33.32 -9.39
C LYS A 778 -16.32 33.19 -10.89
N TYR A 779 -17.21 32.55 -11.66
CA TYR A 779 -17.03 32.40 -13.11
C TYR A 779 -17.01 33.74 -13.85
N GLN A 780 -17.88 34.68 -13.47
CA GLN A 780 -17.88 36.05 -14.02
C GLN A 780 -16.56 36.77 -13.78
N LYS A 781 -16.01 36.68 -12.56
CA LYS A 781 -14.68 37.24 -12.25
C LYS A 781 -13.56 36.58 -13.08
N GLU A 782 -13.61 35.26 -13.29
CA GLU A 782 -12.64 34.57 -14.13
C GLU A 782 -12.72 35.01 -15.60
N LEU A 783 -13.92 35.23 -16.13
CA LEU A 783 -14.12 35.78 -17.47
C LEU A 783 -13.59 37.21 -17.60
N GLU A 784 -13.82 38.07 -16.62
CA GLU A 784 -13.29 39.44 -16.59
C GLU A 784 -11.76 39.45 -16.54
N ALA A 785 -11.15 38.57 -15.72
CA ALA A 785 -9.70 38.41 -15.64
C ALA A 785 -9.09 37.90 -16.97
N LYS A 786 -9.78 37.01 -17.69
CA LYS A 786 -9.37 36.54 -19.02
C LYS A 786 -9.53 37.59 -20.13
N ARG A 787 -10.41 38.58 -19.94
CA ARG A 787 -10.59 39.71 -20.88
C ARG A 787 -9.60 40.84 -20.66
N THR A 788 -9.02 40.92 -19.46
CA THR A 788 -8.04 41.95 -19.07
C THR A 788 -6.57 41.51 -19.21
N LYS A 789 -6.31 40.19 -19.24
CA LYS A 789 -5.08 39.60 -19.76
C LYS A 789 -5.13 39.48 -21.28
#